data_AF-A0ABD1BHC2-F1
#
_entry.id   AF-A0ABD1BHC2-F1
#
_cell.length_a   1.000
_cell.length_b   1.000
_cell.length_c   1.000
_cell.angle_alpha   90.00
_cell.angle_beta   90.00
_cell.angle_gamma   90.00
#
_symmetry.space_group_name_H-M   'P 1'
#
loop_
_entity.id
_entity.type
_entity.pdbx_description
1 polymer ?
#
loop_
_entity_poly.entity_id
_entity_poly.type
_entity_poly.pdbx_seq_one_letter_code
_entity_poly.pdbx_strand_id
1 'polypeptide(L)'
;MGTYLVALKVEAKGGKGGNQWDDGYDFQDVTKIHVRGGLEGIQFIKFEYVKAGKTVIGPIHGVSGPGFTQTLEINNLEKEIVLSVEGYYNESTGVIQSLQFVTNKKTYDPMGYKKGTKFSLEVNRSKISGFHGFAEEYLNSLGAYFIQIPSEKSVIEGGQNSGKGYDDGGDYDGIRKVYVTSDGSAIRHVRFDYAKAGQVETRERGEKIGTQEEFTVNQPYEYITSVEGTHAVTKPYQCIVLTSLTFKTSKGRSSPIIGKVTGTKFVLQNNGNAIVGFHGRVGACVDGIGAYYFPLPPPPQGAHFIQTPSIKSVIEGGQTSGKGYDDGGDYDGIRKVFVTSDNAAIRYVRFDYDKAGQVDTRERGEKVGKQHEFTVNHPNEYIISVEGTYAVTQPYNCIVLTSLTFKTSEGSSSPVIGKVTGTKFKLESQGKAIFGFHGRVGSCVDGIGAYYAVFPRSPPKPAPAPAPAPAPAPAPAPAPATTPAPAPAPAPAPATAPAPAPAPAPAPAPAPIPAPAPAPAPAPAPAPAPAPDPAPAPAPAPAPVGTETNTGSGSNTDYSPQKVETQGGKGGNQWDDGDDHDGVKKIIVGNDHLCVTYIKIEYEKDGNLKTREHGTNPVSQKEFSVLDYPNEYITGVGGSYDTVNYYGNRKMLIKSLIFKTSYGRSSPLFGVRQPAGTEFMLESKSGGKLVGFHGRSGEALDAIGPYFSTSSFKHFDIQGNNGGSAWDDGAYDGVRKVLVGKHNTYVSYVKFEYVKGEKMISHAHGKIRDAPHEFVVEYPNEYITSVEGTIDVYVSSLTFKTSKGRTSPTFGTVVGRTFVFEAKGFKLVGFCGRSSNVIDALGANFAPLPTPAPDVDTDNGGNNNDNTGTNPGTDDTEANSGGNSSGIDGSGSNTDYSPQKVEAQGGKGGNQWDDRADHDGVTKIHVIYGVGIEQIRFDYVKSGQPKEGTFHGVRGNRSSTYTMDVNHPDEYLLSVKGSYDSSNIIQGIQFKTNTNTSDYIGYESYDDGTQFSLEVKDKKIIGFHGFADTHLNSLGAYFAPTTN
;
A
#
# COMPACT_ATOMS: atom_id res chain seq x y z
N MET A 1 2.00 -41.75 20.02
CA MET A 1 2.02 -42.38 18.68
C MET A 1 1.60 -41.32 17.68
N GLY A 2 2.31 -41.17 16.55
CA GLY A 2 1.93 -40.18 15.55
C GLY A 2 0.75 -40.68 14.71
N THR A 3 -0.34 -39.92 14.65
CA THR A 3 -1.38 -40.11 13.64
C THR A 3 -0.81 -39.68 12.29
N TYR A 4 -0.72 -40.61 11.34
CA TYR A 4 -0.38 -40.30 9.95
C TYR A 4 -1.43 -39.33 9.40
N LEU A 5 -1.01 -38.12 9.03
CA LEU A 5 -1.86 -37.15 8.34
C LEU A 5 -2.06 -37.64 6.90
N VAL A 6 -3.25 -38.16 6.60
CA VAL A 6 -3.61 -38.61 5.25
C VAL A 6 -3.91 -37.38 4.40
N ALA A 7 -3.09 -37.12 3.39
CA ALA A 7 -3.34 -36.04 2.44
C ALA A 7 -4.50 -36.43 1.50
N LEU A 8 -5.52 -35.58 1.41
CA LEU A 8 -6.65 -35.76 0.50
C LEU A 8 -6.27 -35.23 -0.90
N LYS A 9 -6.17 -36.11 -1.88
CA LYS A 9 -6.03 -35.72 -3.29
C LYS A 9 -7.37 -35.20 -3.83
N VAL A 10 -7.39 -33.94 -4.28
CA VAL A 10 -8.52 -33.37 -5.03
C VAL A 10 -8.20 -33.44 -6.52
N GLU A 11 -9.10 -34.05 -7.28
CA GLU A 11 -8.97 -34.25 -8.72
C GLU A 11 -8.81 -32.94 -9.51
N ALA A 12 -7.93 -32.98 -10.51
CA ALA A 12 -7.54 -31.81 -11.28
C ALA A 12 -8.70 -31.21 -12.09
N LYS A 13 -8.70 -29.88 -12.21
CA LYS A 13 -9.67 -29.08 -12.96
C LYS A 13 -9.00 -28.51 -14.21
N GLY A 14 -9.72 -28.49 -15.33
CA GLY A 14 -9.16 -28.28 -16.67
C GLY A 14 -9.24 -29.55 -17.52
N GLY A 15 -8.42 -29.63 -18.57
CA GLY A 15 -8.33 -30.79 -19.45
C GLY A 15 -7.21 -31.77 -19.11
N LYS A 16 -7.29 -32.97 -19.68
CA LYS A 16 -6.26 -34.01 -19.63
C LYS A 16 -5.37 -34.04 -20.89
N GLY A 17 -5.14 -32.87 -21.48
CA GLY A 17 -4.18 -32.70 -22.58
C GLY A 17 -2.76 -32.62 -22.03
N GLY A 18 -1.77 -33.04 -22.81
CA GLY A 18 -0.38 -33.08 -22.38
C GLY A 18 -0.05 -34.20 -21.38
N ASN A 19 1.12 -34.10 -20.77
CA ASN A 19 1.67 -35.11 -19.86
C ASN A 19 1.10 -34.94 -18.45
N GLN A 20 0.80 -36.06 -17.78
CA GLN A 20 0.42 -36.04 -16.37
C GLN A 20 1.64 -35.71 -15.49
N TRP A 21 1.46 -34.85 -14.49
CA TRP A 21 2.49 -34.49 -13.52
C TRP A 21 1.93 -34.52 -12.09
N ASP A 22 2.82 -34.74 -11.11
CA ASP A 22 2.49 -34.89 -9.70
C ASP A 22 3.74 -34.54 -8.86
N ASP A 23 3.70 -33.47 -8.06
CA ASP A 23 4.83 -33.09 -7.21
C ASP A 23 4.93 -33.98 -5.95
N GLY A 24 3.86 -34.70 -5.61
CA GLY A 24 3.67 -35.38 -4.32
C GLY A 24 2.88 -34.56 -3.30
N TYR A 25 2.83 -35.06 -2.06
CA TYR A 25 1.91 -34.59 -1.01
C TYR A 25 2.53 -34.54 0.40
N ASP A 26 3.81 -34.93 0.53
CA ASP A 26 4.52 -35.05 1.82
C ASP A 26 5.37 -33.81 2.13
N PHE A 27 5.04 -32.67 1.50
CA PHE A 27 5.59 -31.36 1.85
C PHE A 27 4.89 -30.79 3.08
N GLN A 28 5.64 -30.00 3.85
CA GLN A 28 5.15 -29.33 5.04
C GLN A 28 4.32 -28.10 4.67
N ASP A 29 4.83 -27.26 3.76
CA ASP A 29 4.22 -26.00 3.31
C ASP A 29 4.68 -25.63 1.88
N VAL A 30 4.03 -24.63 1.27
CA VAL A 30 4.45 -23.99 0.00
C VAL A 30 5.16 -22.68 0.33
N THR A 31 6.34 -22.44 -0.26
CA THR A 31 7.16 -21.22 -0.05
C THR A 31 7.01 -20.22 -1.18
N LYS A 32 7.02 -20.68 -2.45
CA LYS A 32 6.86 -19.81 -3.63
C LYS A 32 6.02 -20.49 -4.71
N ILE A 33 5.34 -19.67 -5.51
CA ILE A 33 4.57 -20.10 -6.67
C ILE A 33 4.94 -19.21 -7.85
N HIS A 34 5.39 -19.82 -8.95
CA HIS A 34 5.75 -19.14 -10.19
C HIS A 34 4.72 -19.49 -11.26
N VAL A 35 4.02 -18.49 -11.79
CA VAL A 35 2.96 -18.69 -12.79
C VAL A 35 3.23 -17.81 -14.01
N ARG A 36 3.22 -18.39 -15.22
CA ARG A 36 3.44 -17.63 -16.45
C ARG A 36 2.19 -17.51 -17.31
N GLY A 37 1.79 -16.29 -17.62
CA GLY A 37 0.72 -16.02 -18.58
C GLY A 37 1.25 -15.93 -20.01
N GLY A 38 0.57 -16.57 -20.95
CA GLY A 38 0.75 -16.44 -22.40
C GLY A 38 -0.58 -16.24 -23.13
N LEU A 39 -0.54 -16.16 -24.46
CA LEU A 39 -1.68 -15.74 -25.29
C LEU A 39 -2.92 -16.64 -25.19
N GLU A 40 -2.75 -17.93 -24.90
CA GLU A 40 -3.85 -18.91 -24.83
C GLU A 40 -4.19 -19.37 -23.41
N GLY A 41 -3.57 -18.78 -22.38
CA GLY A 41 -3.75 -19.14 -20.97
C GLY A 41 -2.43 -19.19 -20.20
N ILE A 42 -2.39 -19.99 -19.13
CA ILE A 42 -1.19 -20.22 -18.34
C ILE A 42 -0.25 -21.16 -19.11
N GLN A 43 0.96 -20.69 -19.42
CA GLN A 43 1.99 -21.45 -20.13
C GLN A 43 2.66 -22.47 -19.21
N PHE A 44 3.10 -22.05 -18.02
CA PHE A 44 3.65 -22.95 -17.01
C PHE A 44 3.26 -22.55 -15.59
N ILE A 45 3.31 -23.53 -14.69
CA ILE A 45 3.39 -23.32 -13.24
C ILE A 45 4.58 -24.08 -12.64
N LYS A 46 5.20 -23.51 -11.62
CA LYS A 46 6.26 -24.14 -10.81
C LYS A 46 6.08 -23.76 -9.35
N PHE A 47 6.38 -24.68 -8.45
CA PHE A 47 6.25 -24.51 -7.01
C PHE A 47 7.60 -24.64 -6.30
N GLU A 48 7.72 -24.00 -5.14
CA GLU A 48 8.75 -24.29 -4.15
C GLU A 48 8.05 -24.66 -2.83
N TYR A 49 8.60 -25.64 -2.14
CA TYR A 49 7.98 -26.30 -0.99
C TYR A 49 8.94 -26.37 0.20
N VAL A 50 8.42 -26.53 1.42
CA VAL A 50 9.21 -26.95 2.58
C VAL A 50 9.12 -28.46 2.73
N LYS A 51 10.27 -29.17 2.82
CA LYS A 51 10.33 -30.60 3.16
C LYS A 51 11.40 -30.82 4.22
N ALA A 52 11.01 -31.41 5.34
CA ALA A 52 11.88 -31.61 6.51
C ALA A 52 12.67 -30.34 6.93
N GLY A 53 12.02 -29.17 6.88
CA GLY A 53 12.63 -27.87 7.22
C GLY A 53 13.57 -27.27 6.16
N LYS A 54 13.72 -27.88 4.97
CA LYS A 54 14.49 -27.34 3.84
C LYS A 54 13.58 -26.95 2.67
N THR A 55 13.97 -25.93 1.91
CA THR A 55 13.30 -25.60 0.63
C THR A 55 13.59 -26.68 -0.41
N VAL A 56 12.56 -27.15 -1.10
CA VAL A 56 12.63 -28.05 -2.25
C VAL A 56 12.02 -27.33 -3.44
N ILE A 57 12.81 -27.21 -4.50
CA ILE A 57 12.40 -26.54 -5.74
C ILE A 57 11.72 -27.60 -6.63
N GLY A 58 10.45 -27.39 -6.97
CA GLY A 58 9.70 -28.26 -7.87
C GLY A 58 10.08 -28.06 -9.35
N PRO A 59 9.75 -29.04 -10.21
CA PRO A 59 9.91 -28.92 -11.66
C PRO A 59 8.97 -27.86 -12.27
N ILE A 60 9.15 -27.61 -13.57
CA ILE A 60 8.28 -26.73 -14.36
C ILE A 60 7.20 -27.59 -15.04
N HIS A 61 5.94 -27.23 -14.82
CA HIS A 61 4.78 -27.89 -15.42
C HIS A 61 4.20 -27.02 -16.53
N GLY A 62 4.66 -27.26 -17.76
CA GLY A 62 4.37 -26.45 -18.96
C GLY A 62 5.66 -26.02 -19.69
N VAL A 63 5.55 -25.22 -20.76
CA VAL A 63 6.70 -24.72 -21.52
C VAL A 63 7.09 -23.29 -21.10
N SER A 64 8.39 -23.05 -20.94
CA SER A 64 8.97 -21.72 -20.69
C SER A 64 9.23 -20.97 -22.00
N GLY A 65 8.18 -20.38 -22.59
CA GLY A 65 8.27 -19.57 -23.81
C GLY A 65 8.67 -18.10 -23.58
N PRO A 66 8.29 -17.17 -24.48
CA PRO A 66 8.30 -15.73 -24.18
C PRO A 66 6.99 -15.30 -23.48
N GLY A 67 7.10 -14.46 -22.45
CA GLY A 67 5.97 -13.99 -21.62
C GLY A 67 6.42 -13.51 -20.24
N PHE A 68 5.51 -12.98 -19.42
CA PHE A 68 5.79 -12.53 -18.04
C PHE A 68 5.42 -13.61 -17.02
N THR A 69 6.37 -13.93 -16.14
CA THR A 69 6.16 -14.84 -15.00
C THR A 69 5.92 -14.02 -13.74
N GLN A 70 4.79 -14.24 -13.08
CA GLN A 70 4.49 -13.66 -11.77
C GLN A 70 4.90 -14.65 -10.67
N THR A 71 5.67 -14.17 -9.69
CA THR A 71 6.10 -14.95 -8.52
C THR A 71 5.32 -14.51 -7.29
N LEU A 72 4.76 -15.47 -6.56
CA LEU A 72 4.09 -15.28 -5.29
C LEU A 72 4.98 -15.87 -4.19
N GLU A 73 5.50 -15.03 -3.32
CA GLU A 73 6.21 -15.48 -2.11
C GLU A 73 5.21 -15.61 -0.95
N ILE A 74 5.18 -16.79 -0.33
CA ILE A 74 4.33 -17.16 0.80
C ILE A 74 5.16 -16.99 2.08
N ASN A 75 4.77 -16.09 2.99
CA ASN A 75 5.58 -15.81 4.18
C ASN A 75 5.33 -16.85 5.30
N ASN A 76 5.95 -18.03 5.18
CA ASN A 76 5.79 -19.09 6.18
C ASN A 76 6.36 -18.70 7.57
N LEU A 77 7.27 -17.71 7.67
CA LEU A 77 7.74 -17.17 8.97
C LEU A 77 6.61 -16.46 9.72
N GLU A 78 5.74 -15.75 9.01
CA GLU A 78 4.50 -15.17 9.56
C GLU A 78 3.37 -16.20 9.72
N LYS A 79 3.64 -17.50 9.53
CA LYS A 79 2.65 -18.58 9.42
C LYS A 79 1.65 -18.36 8.27
N GLU A 80 2.10 -17.82 7.14
CA GLU A 80 1.30 -17.82 5.92
C GLU A 80 1.26 -19.22 5.29
N ILE A 81 0.06 -19.68 4.94
CA ILE A 81 -0.21 -21.00 4.34
C ILE A 81 -1.24 -20.87 3.21
N VAL A 82 -1.08 -21.67 2.14
CA VAL A 82 -2.03 -21.71 1.02
C VAL A 82 -3.24 -22.55 1.39
N LEU A 83 -4.44 -21.97 1.31
CA LEU A 83 -5.70 -22.62 1.69
C LEU A 83 -6.52 -23.09 0.50
N SER A 84 -6.57 -22.30 -0.58
CA SER A 84 -7.30 -22.65 -1.80
C SER A 84 -6.74 -21.98 -3.05
N VAL A 85 -7.18 -22.48 -4.21
CA VAL A 85 -6.95 -21.86 -5.52
C VAL A 85 -8.28 -21.71 -6.23
N GLU A 86 -8.64 -20.49 -6.62
CA GLU A 86 -9.67 -20.27 -7.64
C GLU A 86 -9.03 -20.17 -9.02
N GLY A 87 -9.76 -20.51 -10.08
CA GLY A 87 -9.27 -20.31 -11.43
C GLY A 87 -10.36 -20.39 -12.49
N TYR A 88 -9.96 -20.23 -13.74
CA TYR A 88 -10.80 -20.44 -14.91
C TYR A 88 -10.06 -21.31 -15.92
N TYR A 89 -10.78 -22.15 -16.68
CA TYR A 89 -10.21 -22.92 -17.78
C TYR A 89 -11.07 -22.85 -19.04
N ASN A 90 -10.45 -23.02 -20.20
CA ASN A 90 -11.13 -23.07 -21.49
C ASN A 90 -11.73 -24.47 -21.69
N GLU A 91 -13.05 -24.58 -21.83
CA GLU A 91 -13.71 -25.89 -21.94
C GLU A 91 -13.31 -26.67 -23.21
N SER A 92 -13.00 -25.97 -24.31
CA SER A 92 -12.70 -26.60 -25.60
C SER A 92 -11.26 -27.12 -25.70
N THR A 93 -10.29 -26.47 -25.05
CA THR A 93 -8.87 -26.87 -25.07
C THR A 93 -8.39 -27.45 -23.74
N GLY A 94 -9.22 -27.36 -22.69
CA GLY A 94 -8.86 -27.68 -21.31
C GLY A 94 -7.99 -26.64 -20.60
N VAL A 95 -7.21 -25.84 -21.35
CA VAL A 95 -6.13 -24.99 -20.83
C VAL A 95 -6.59 -24.02 -19.76
N ILE A 96 -5.88 -24.00 -18.63
CA ILE A 96 -6.07 -23.05 -17.53
C ILE A 96 -5.88 -21.63 -18.06
N GLN A 97 -6.91 -20.79 -17.94
CA GLN A 97 -6.92 -19.40 -18.39
C GLN A 97 -6.44 -18.46 -17.29
N SER A 98 -6.79 -18.73 -16.03
CA SER A 98 -6.31 -17.96 -14.87
C SER A 98 -6.27 -18.76 -13.57
N LEU A 99 -5.44 -18.29 -12.64
CA LEU A 99 -5.28 -18.79 -11.28
C LEU A 99 -5.26 -17.64 -10.27
N GLN A 100 -5.88 -17.83 -9.12
CA GLN A 100 -5.92 -16.89 -8.00
C GLN A 100 -5.76 -17.66 -6.68
N PHE A 101 -4.61 -17.48 -6.01
CA PHE A 101 -4.28 -18.20 -4.78
C PHE A 101 -4.79 -17.45 -3.54
N VAL A 102 -5.28 -18.20 -2.56
CA VAL A 102 -5.83 -17.66 -1.31
C VAL A 102 -5.07 -18.26 -0.12
N THR A 103 -4.58 -17.39 0.76
CA THR A 103 -3.91 -17.78 2.00
C THR A 103 -4.73 -17.33 3.22
N ASN A 104 -4.28 -17.69 4.42
CA ASN A 104 -4.82 -17.15 5.68
C ASN A 104 -4.45 -15.67 5.93
N LYS A 105 -3.67 -15.02 5.06
CA LYS A 105 -3.22 -13.62 5.21
C LYS A 105 -3.77 -12.71 4.10
N LYS A 106 -3.80 -13.18 2.86
CA LYS A 106 -4.14 -12.39 1.66
C LYS A 106 -4.78 -13.27 0.58
N THR A 107 -5.68 -12.66 -0.18
CA THR A 107 -6.04 -13.16 -1.52
C THR A 107 -5.08 -12.50 -2.50
N TYR A 108 -4.32 -13.26 -3.27
CA TYR A 108 -3.46 -12.70 -4.30
C TYR A 108 -4.27 -12.20 -5.50
N ASP A 109 -3.67 -11.36 -6.33
CA ASP A 109 -4.29 -10.95 -7.59
C ASP A 109 -4.44 -12.14 -8.56
N PRO A 110 -5.50 -12.15 -9.39
CA PRO A 110 -5.75 -13.19 -10.37
C PRO A 110 -4.76 -13.08 -11.55
N MET A 111 -3.97 -14.12 -11.76
CA MET A 111 -3.04 -14.23 -12.88
C MET A 111 -3.75 -14.79 -14.11
N GLY A 112 -3.59 -14.14 -15.27
CA GLY A 112 -4.17 -14.58 -16.54
C GLY A 112 -5.60 -14.04 -16.79
N TYR A 113 -6.36 -14.75 -17.62
CA TYR A 113 -7.68 -14.32 -18.11
C TYR A 113 -8.84 -14.97 -17.33
N LYS A 114 -9.74 -14.15 -16.77
CA LYS A 114 -11.02 -14.62 -16.18
C LYS A 114 -12.05 -14.94 -17.27
N LYS A 115 -11.77 -15.96 -18.09
CA LYS A 115 -12.55 -16.41 -19.25
C LYS A 115 -12.67 -17.94 -19.24
N GLY A 116 -13.80 -18.46 -19.70
CA GLY A 116 -14.11 -19.89 -19.64
C GLY A 116 -14.80 -20.26 -18.32
N THR A 117 -14.71 -21.53 -17.92
CA THR A 117 -15.44 -22.07 -16.77
C THR A 117 -14.64 -21.94 -15.49
N LYS A 118 -15.26 -21.35 -14.46
CA LYS A 118 -14.65 -21.15 -13.13
C LYS A 118 -14.53 -22.48 -12.39
N PHE A 119 -13.43 -22.67 -11.68
CA PHE A 119 -13.24 -23.74 -10.71
C PHE A 119 -12.69 -23.23 -9.38
N SER A 120 -12.82 -24.04 -8.34
CA SER A 120 -12.07 -23.92 -7.09
C SER A 120 -11.39 -25.25 -6.76
N LEU A 121 -10.24 -25.15 -6.10
CA LEU A 121 -9.56 -26.22 -5.38
C LEU A 121 -9.54 -25.80 -3.91
N GLU A 122 -10.46 -26.34 -3.12
CA GLU A 122 -10.62 -26.04 -1.70
C GLU A 122 -11.08 -27.29 -0.95
N VAL A 123 -10.60 -27.47 0.27
CA VAL A 123 -11.07 -28.49 1.21
C VAL A 123 -11.22 -27.83 2.57
N ASN A 124 -12.40 -27.99 3.19
CA ASN A 124 -12.68 -27.36 4.47
C ASN A 124 -11.65 -27.77 5.54
N ARG A 125 -11.25 -26.79 6.36
CA ARG A 125 -10.25 -26.90 7.42
C ARG A 125 -8.92 -27.58 7.04
N SER A 126 -8.46 -27.38 5.81
CA SER A 126 -7.21 -27.96 5.30
C SER A 126 -6.33 -26.91 4.61
N LYS A 127 -5.00 -27.16 4.54
CA LYS A 127 -4.06 -26.41 3.68
C LYS A 127 -3.62 -27.24 2.49
N ILE A 128 -3.19 -26.58 1.43
CA ILE A 128 -2.55 -27.25 0.30
C ILE A 128 -1.12 -27.64 0.69
N SER A 129 -0.73 -28.84 0.29
CA SER A 129 0.49 -29.57 0.67
C SER A 129 1.27 -30.11 -0.54
N GLY A 130 0.84 -29.77 -1.75
CA GLY A 130 1.37 -30.29 -3.01
C GLY A 130 0.36 -30.16 -4.14
N PHE A 131 0.83 -30.22 -5.38
CA PHE A 131 0.02 -30.06 -6.59
C PHE A 131 0.24 -31.21 -7.58
N HIS A 132 -0.75 -31.43 -8.44
CA HIS A 132 -0.71 -32.41 -9.55
C HIS A 132 -1.58 -31.90 -10.70
N GLY A 133 -1.47 -32.49 -11.89
CA GLY A 133 -2.27 -32.07 -13.03
C GLY A 133 -1.82 -32.67 -14.36
N PHE A 134 -2.11 -31.95 -15.44
CA PHE A 134 -1.64 -32.25 -16.78
C PHE A 134 -1.07 -30.98 -17.43
N ALA A 135 0.04 -31.09 -18.17
CA ALA A 135 0.68 -29.98 -18.86
C ALA A 135 1.56 -30.46 -20.04
N GLU A 136 1.70 -29.61 -21.06
CA GLU A 136 2.65 -29.78 -22.18
C GLU A 136 3.12 -28.38 -22.63
N GLU A 137 2.65 -27.85 -23.75
CA GLU A 137 2.93 -26.46 -24.15
C GLU A 137 2.32 -25.43 -23.18
N TYR A 138 1.22 -25.82 -22.52
CA TYR A 138 0.46 -25.02 -21.57
C TYR A 138 0.13 -25.84 -20.32
N LEU A 139 -0.37 -25.17 -19.27
CA LEU A 139 -1.00 -25.83 -18.12
C LEU A 139 -2.42 -26.27 -18.49
N ASN A 140 -2.61 -27.56 -18.76
CA ASN A 140 -3.91 -28.12 -19.16
C ASN A 140 -4.85 -28.37 -17.99
N SER A 141 -4.34 -28.75 -16.81
CA SER A 141 -5.15 -28.82 -15.58
C SER A 141 -4.34 -28.69 -14.30
N LEU A 142 -5.01 -28.29 -13.22
CA LEU A 142 -4.44 -28.18 -11.88
C LEU A 142 -5.34 -28.87 -10.85
N GLY A 143 -4.74 -29.70 -10.00
CA GLY A 143 -5.30 -30.32 -8.81
C GLY A 143 -4.34 -30.17 -7.63
N ALA A 144 -4.81 -30.48 -6.42
CA ALA A 144 -4.06 -30.23 -5.19
C ALA A 144 -4.24 -31.32 -4.15
N TYR A 145 -3.25 -31.46 -3.26
CA TYR A 145 -3.28 -32.32 -2.09
C TYR A 145 -3.52 -31.50 -0.84
N PHE A 146 -4.47 -31.92 -0.01
CA PHE A 146 -4.89 -31.19 1.18
C PHE A 146 -4.57 -31.94 2.46
N ILE A 147 -3.89 -31.28 3.40
CA ILE A 147 -3.65 -31.78 4.75
C ILE A 147 -4.54 -31.00 5.73
N GLN A 148 -5.29 -31.73 6.56
CA GLN A 148 -6.15 -31.15 7.58
C GLN A 148 -5.32 -30.39 8.62
N ILE A 149 -5.75 -29.17 8.94
CA ILE A 149 -5.10 -28.30 9.94
C ILE A 149 -5.78 -28.55 11.30
N PRO A 150 -5.03 -28.81 12.39
CA PRO A 150 -5.61 -28.82 13.74
C PRO A 150 -5.86 -27.39 14.24
N SER A 151 -6.99 -27.16 14.93
CA SER A 151 -7.24 -25.86 15.59
C SER A 151 -6.34 -25.70 16.81
N GLU A 152 -5.71 -24.53 16.96
CA GLU A 152 -4.84 -24.20 18.08
C GLU A 152 -5.69 -23.78 19.30
N LYS A 153 -5.44 -24.37 20.48
CA LYS A 153 -6.26 -24.18 21.68
C LYS A 153 -5.58 -23.25 22.70
N SER A 154 -6.28 -22.25 23.21
CA SER A 154 -5.73 -21.31 24.19
C SER A 154 -5.69 -21.86 25.62
N VAL A 155 -5.04 -21.11 26.52
CA VAL A 155 -5.29 -21.21 27.96
C VAL A 155 -6.67 -20.63 28.32
N ILE A 156 -7.16 -20.88 29.53
CA ILE A 156 -8.42 -20.32 30.04
C ILE A 156 -8.14 -19.03 30.80
N GLU A 157 -8.78 -17.94 30.39
CA GLU A 157 -8.78 -16.66 31.07
C GLU A 157 -9.89 -16.60 32.13
N GLY A 158 -9.60 -16.03 33.30
CA GLY A 158 -10.53 -15.94 34.43
C GLY A 158 -10.38 -17.06 35.46
N GLY A 159 -11.49 -17.54 36.01
CA GLY A 159 -11.54 -18.52 37.10
C GLY A 159 -11.10 -19.92 36.67
N GLN A 160 -9.79 -20.19 36.71
CA GLN A 160 -9.20 -21.47 36.30
C GLN A 160 -9.52 -22.65 37.23
N ASN A 161 -9.88 -22.40 38.49
CA ASN A 161 -10.09 -23.43 39.53
C ASN A 161 -11.54 -23.56 40.04
N SER A 162 -12.43 -22.62 39.70
CA SER A 162 -13.85 -22.63 40.06
C SER A 162 -14.73 -23.10 38.89
N GLY A 163 -16.00 -23.43 39.14
CA GLY A 163 -16.91 -23.99 38.13
C GLY A 163 -16.53 -25.38 37.60
N LYS A 164 -17.41 -25.97 36.79
CA LYS A 164 -17.14 -27.19 36.01
C LYS A 164 -16.51 -26.81 34.68
N GLY A 165 -15.51 -27.57 34.23
CA GLY A 165 -14.92 -27.39 32.90
C GLY A 165 -15.91 -27.72 31.78
N TYR A 166 -15.84 -26.97 30.68
CA TYR A 166 -16.55 -27.26 29.44
C TYR A 166 -15.64 -27.07 28.23
N ASP A 167 -15.99 -27.76 27.14
CA ASP A 167 -15.29 -27.73 25.87
C ASP A 167 -16.32 -27.88 24.75
N ASP A 168 -16.37 -26.96 23.78
CA ASP A 168 -17.21 -27.12 22.59
C ASP A 168 -16.48 -27.83 21.44
N GLY A 169 -15.14 -27.92 21.52
CA GLY A 169 -14.26 -28.36 20.44
C GLY A 169 -13.90 -27.24 19.45
N GLY A 170 -12.83 -27.48 18.68
CA GLY A 170 -12.32 -26.56 17.65
C GLY A 170 -12.75 -26.89 16.22
N ASP A 171 -13.67 -27.85 16.04
CA ASP A 171 -14.02 -28.44 14.73
C ASP A 171 -15.29 -27.83 14.11
N TYR A 172 -15.40 -26.50 14.19
CA TYR A 172 -16.45 -25.70 13.57
C TYR A 172 -15.89 -24.85 12.43
N ASP A 173 -16.74 -24.49 11.48
CA ASP A 173 -16.38 -23.63 10.35
C ASP A 173 -16.23 -22.16 10.80
N GLY A 174 -16.91 -21.79 11.89
CA GLY A 174 -16.94 -20.44 12.45
C GLY A 174 -18.13 -20.23 13.38
N ILE A 175 -18.32 -19.00 13.87
CA ILE A 175 -19.42 -18.60 14.76
C ILE A 175 -20.39 -17.71 13.98
N ARG A 176 -21.70 -18.02 14.00
CA ARG A 176 -22.77 -17.24 13.35
C ARG A 176 -23.46 -16.27 14.31
N LYS A 177 -23.72 -16.68 15.55
CA LYS A 177 -24.25 -15.82 16.61
C LYS A 177 -23.59 -16.08 17.96
N VAL A 178 -23.49 -15.01 18.74
CA VAL A 178 -23.12 -15.01 20.15
C VAL A 178 -24.27 -14.40 20.95
N TYR A 179 -24.57 -14.99 22.10
CA TYR A 179 -25.46 -14.46 23.12
C TYR A 179 -24.70 -14.40 24.45
N VAL A 180 -24.70 -13.26 25.13
CA VAL A 180 -24.09 -13.14 26.47
C VAL A 180 -25.10 -12.50 27.41
N THR A 181 -25.15 -12.98 28.65
CA THR A 181 -26.11 -12.52 29.67
C THR A 181 -25.39 -12.14 30.96
N SER A 182 -25.70 -10.98 31.53
CA SER A 182 -25.06 -10.44 32.73
C SER A 182 -26.07 -9.86 33.72
N ASP A 183 -25.85 -10.10 35.01
CA ASP A 183 -26.59 -9.50 36.12
C ASP A 183 -26.07 -8.11 36.54
N GLY A 184 -25.09 -7.55 35.80
CA GLY A 184 -24.40 -6.30 36.13
C GLY A 184 -23.24 -6.44 37.13
N SER A 185 -23.05 -7.63 37.70
CA SER A 185 -21.92 -8.01 38.57
C SER A 185 -20.99 -9.04 37.93
N ALA A 186 -21.53 -9.96 37.12
CA ALA A 186 -20.82 -11.03 36.45
C ALA A 186 -21.48 -11.40 35.12
N ILE A 187 -20.77 -12.15 34.26
CA ILE A 187 -21.36 -12.88 33.14
C ILE A 187 -22.01 -14.16 33.68
N ARG A 188 -23.34 -14.26 33.55
CA ARG A 188 -24.16 -15.37 34.06
C ARG A 188 -24.31 -16.50 33.05
N HIS A 189 -24.39 -16.17 31.76
CA HIS A 189 -24.57 -17.15 30.68
C HIS A 189 -23.91 -16.70 29.37
N VAL A 190 -23.42 -17.68 28.61
CA VAL A 190 -23.01 -17.52 27.20
C VAL A 190 -23.65 -18.61 26.34
N ARG A 191 -24.06 -18.25 25.13
CA ARG A 191 -24.45 -19.20 24.07
C ARG A 191 -23.76 -18.82 22.75
N PHE A 192 -23.34 -19.85 22.03
CA PHE A 192 -22.75 -19.76 20.70
C PHE A 192 -23.55 -20.61 19.72
N ASP A 193 -23.87 -20.04 18.57
CA ASP A 193 -24.43 -20.77 17.42
C ASP A 193 -23.32 -20.91 16.37
N TYR A 194 -22.70 -22.08 16.34
CA TYR A 194 -21.58 -22.40 15.47
C TYR A 194 -22.05 -22.85 14.07
N ALA A 195 -21.29 -22.51 13.04
CA ALA A 195 -21.42 -23.08 11.70
C ALA A 195 -20.68 -24.43 11.62
N LYS A 196 -21.29 -25.45 11.01
CA LYS A 196 -20.63 -26.73 10.76
C LYS A 196 -21.22 -27.47 9.57
N ALA A 197 -20.45 -27.69 8.51
CA ALA A 197 -20.89 -28.34 7.27
C ALA A 197 -22.23 -27.75 6.76
N GLY A 198 -22.35 -26.42 6.81
CA GLY A 198 -23.57 -25.67 6.45
C GLY A 198 -24.64 -25.58 7.56
N GLN A 199 -24.71 -26.53 8.48
CA GLN A 199 -25.66 -26.57 9.60
C GLN A 199 -25.30 -25.58 10.71
N VAL A 200 -26.21 -25.46 11.71
CA VAL A 200 -25.99 -24.72 12.95
C VAL A 200 -25.92 -25.69 14.13
N GLU A 201 -24.83 -25.64 14.89
CA GLU A 201 -24.73 -26.29 16.21
C GLU A 201 -24.79 -25.25 17.33
N THR A 202 -25.85 -25.27 18.13
CA THR A 202 -25.95 -24.43 19.34
C THR A 202 -25.20 -25.08 20.52
N ARG A 203 -24.55 -24.24 21.33
CA ARG A 203 -23.98 -24.58 22.63
C ARG A 203 -24.27 -23.46 23.62
N GLU A 204 -24.73 -23.80 24.83
CA GLU A 204 -25.01 -22.81 25.88
C GLU A 204 -24.44 -23.24 27.24
N ARG A 205 -24.06 -22.25 28.06
CA ARG A 205 -23.35 -22.41 29.34
C ARG A 205 -23.88 -21.38 30.35
N GLY A 206 -24.04 -21.79 31.60
CA GLY A 206 -24.46 -20.91 32.70
C GLY A 206 -25.97 -20.65 32.72
N GLU A 207 -26.39 -19.68 33.52
CA GLU A 207 -27.79 -19.39 33.79
C GLU A 207 -28.25 -18.08 33.15
N LYS A 208 -29.42 -18.09 32.50
CA LYS A 208 -29.99 -16.93 31.78
C LYS A 208 -30.63 -15.93 32.76
N ILE A 209 -29.80 -15.31 33.59
CA ILE A 209 -30.19 -14.35 34.64
C ILE A 209 -29.55 -12.99 34.35
N GLY A 210 -30.37 -11.94 34.32
CA GLY A 210 -29.97 -10.57 34.00
C GLY A 210 -30.26 -10.18 32.54
N THR A 211 -29.61 -9.12 32.06
CA THR A 211 -29.80 -8.59 30.70
C THR A 211 -29.02 -9.45 29.70
N GLN A 212 -29.64 -9.79 28.57
CA GLN A 212 -29.00 -10.52 27.46
C GLN A 212 -28.78 -9.60 26.26
N GLU A 213 -27.59 -9.67 25.69
CA GLU A 213 -27.20 -9.03 24.44
C GLU A 213 -26.90 -10.11 23.38
N GLU A 214 -27.18 -9.83 22.10
CA GLU A 214 -26.81 -10.70 20.97
C GLU A 214 -25.84 -10.01 19.99
N PHE A 215 -24.97 -10.81 19.38
CA PHE A 215 -24.04 -10.36 18.35
C PHE A 215 -24.03 -11.36 17.19
N THR A 216 -24.49 -10.92 16.02
CA THR A 216 -24.57 -11.73 14.79
C THR A 216 -23.34 -11.47 13.91
N VAL A 217 -22.76 -12.53 13.36
CA VAL A 217 -21.51 -12.54 12.57
C VAL A 217 -21.80 -13.11 11.18
N ASN A 218 -21.46 -12.38 10.12
CA ASN A 218 -21.86 -12.69 8.75
C ASN A 218 -20.97 -13.76 8.07
N GLN A 219 -21.02 -15.00 8.56
CA GLN A 219 -20.29 -16.15 8.01
C GLN A 219 -20.70 -16.48 6.56
N PRO A 220 -19.77 -16.81 5.65
CA PRO A 220 -18.31 -16.89 5.83
C PRO A 220 -17.57 -15.56 5.62
N TYR A 221 -18.27 -14.49 5.26
CA TYR A 221 -17.70 -13.17 4.91
C TYR A 221 -17.24 -12.32 6.10
N GLU A 222 -17.37 -12.85 7.31
CA GLU A 222 -16.95 -12.25 8.56
C GLU A 222 -16.81 -13.37 9.60
N TYR A 223 -15.78 -13.28 10.43
CA TYR A 223 -15.51 -14.20 11.54
C TYR A 223 -14.95 -13.43 12.73
N ILE A 224 -15.04 -14.03 13.92
CA ILE A 224 -14.49 -13.43 15.15
C ILE A 224 -12.96 -13.59 15.12
N THR A 225 -12.22 -12.51 15.39
CA THR A 225 -10.75 -12.46 15.38
C THR A 225 -10.16 -12.29 16.77
N SER A 226 -10.88 -11.63 17.68
CA SER A 226 -10.53 -11.63 19.10
C SER A 226 -11.75 -11.48 20.02
N VAL A 227 -11.56 -11.87 21.29
CA VAL A 227 -12.49 -11.57 22.39
C VAL A 227 -11.72 -10.85 23.49
N GLU A 228 -12.17 -9.66 23.85
CA GLU A 228 -11.64 -8.86 24.94
C GLU A 228 -12.59 -8.95 26.13
N GLY A 229 -12.06 -8.94 27.35
CA GLY A 229 -12.91 -9.05 28.53
C GLY A 229 -12.25 -8.57 29.81
N THR A 230 -13.02 -8.64 30.90
CA THR A 230 -12.49 -8.54 32.27
C THR A 230 -12.94 -9.71 33.12
N HIS A 231 -12.15 -10.03 34.14
CA HIS A 231 -12.50 -10.98 35.19
C HIS A 231 -12.12 -10.45 36.58
N ALA A 232 -12.91 -10.77 37.60
CA ALA A 232 -12.72 -10.30 38.97
C ALA A 232 -13.30 -11.25 40.01
N VAL A 233 -12.85 -11.13 41.26
CA VAL A 233 -13.57 -11.68 42.42
C VAL A 233 -14.74 -10.76 42.75
N THR A 234 -15.97 -11.27 42.66
CA THR A 234 -17.19 -10.46 42.87
C THR A 234 -18.06 -11.02 43.99
N LYS A 235 -18.84 -10.14 44.64
CA LYS A 235 -19.90 -10.55 45.57
C LYS A 235 -21.22 -10.64 44.78
N PRO A 236 -22.06 -11.67 45.01
CA PRO A 236 -22.02 -12.62 46.12
C PRO A 236 -21.09 -13.85 45.92
N TYR A 237 -20.51 -14.05 44.73
CA TYR A 237 -19.95 -15.33 44.29
C TYR A 237 -18.61 -15.76 44.92
N GLN A 238 -17.79 -14.81 45.40
CA GLN A 238 -16.52 -15.03 46.13
C GLN A 238 -15.43 -15.82 45.37
N CYS A 239 -15.63 -16.14 44.09
CA CYS A 239 -14.67 -16.71 43.17
C CYS A 239 -14.34 -15.74 42.03
N ILE A 240 -13.28 -16.01 41.27
CA ILE A 240 -12.96 -15.26 40.05
C ILE A 240 -13.98 -15.65 38.97
N VAL A 241 -14.69 -14.67 38.44
CA VAL A 241 -15.66 -14.84 37.36
C VAL A 241 -15.43 -13.81 36.26
N LEU A 242 -15.88 -14.12 35.04
CA LEU A 242 -15.93 -13.13 33.97
C LEU A 242 -16.91 -12.02 34.33
N THR A 243 -16.52 -10.78 34.08
CA THR A 243 -17.28 -9.57 34.44
C THR A 243 -17.68 -8.75 33.22
N SER A 244 -16.88 -8.75 32.15
CA SER A 244 -17.28 -8.20 30.84
C SER A 244 -16.74 -9.00 29.67
N LEU A 245 -17.44 -8.96 28.53
CA LEU A 245 -17.01 -9.52 27.24
C LEU A 245 -17.32 -8.56 26.07
N THR A 246 -16.42 -8.53 25.09
CA THR A 246 -16.53 -7.79 23.82
C THR A 246 -15.92 -8.65 22.70
N PHE A 247 -16.63 -8.84 21.59
CA PHE A 247 -16.21 -9.67 20.46
C PHE A 247 -15.81 -8.79 19.28
N LYS A 248 -14.65 -9.03 18.66
CA LYS A 248 -14.14 -8.29 17.49
C LYS A 248 -14.06 -9.19 16.26
N THR A 249 -14.27 -8.62 15.07
CA THR A 249 -14.36 -9.37 13.81
C THR A 249 -13.29 -9.01 12.78
N SER A 250 -13.13 -9.88 11.77
CA SER A 250 -12.29 -9.65 10.59
C SER A 250 -12.72 -8.47 9.71
N LYS A 251 -13.90 -7.89 9.95
CA LYS A 251 -14.37 -6.62 9.34
C LYS A 251 -14.24 -5.41 10.27
N GLY A 252 -13.53 -5.54 11.40
CA GLY A 252 -13.31 -4.46 12.36
C GLY A 252 -14.54 -4.08 13.20
N ARG A 253 -15.67 -4.80 13.05
CA ARG A 253 -16.82 -4.60 13.94
C ARG A 253 -16.49 -5.12 15.33
N SER A 254 -17.01 -4.42 16.34
CA SER A 254 -17.03 -4.88 17.73
C SER A 254 -18.48 -5.05 18.20
N SER A 255 -18.73 -6.02 19.07
CA SER A 255 -19.98 -6.05 19.84
C SER A 255 -20.07 -4.85 20.79
N PRO A 256 -21.25 -4.57 21.37
CA PRO A 256 -21.31 -3.82 22.62
C PRO A 256 -20.41 -4.45 23.70
N ILE A 257 -20.03 -3.67 24.71
CA ILE A 257 -19.42 -4.20 25.93
C ILE A 257 -20.55 -4.83 26.75
N ILE A 258 -20.51 -6.15 26.92
CA ILE A 258 -21.56 -6.89 27.62
C ILE A 258 -21.08 -7.16 29.04
N GLY A 259 -21.87 -6.79 30.05
CA GLY A 259 -21.48 -6.82 31.46
C GLY A 259 -20.72 -5.57 31.91
N LYS A 260 -19.97 -5.67 33.01
CA LYS A 260 -19.31 -4.54 33.68
C LYS A 260 -17.79 -4.67 33.63
N VAL A 261 -17.12 -3.70 33.00
CA VAL A 261 -15.65 -3.64 32.95
C VAL A 261 -15.12 -3.40 34.36
N THR A 262 -14.55 -4.43 34.99
CA THR A 262 -14.05 -4.39 36.38
C THR A 262 -13.11 -5.57 36.60
N GLY A 263 -11.94 -5.33 37.20
CA GLY A 263 -10.92 -6.36 37.41
C GLY A 263 -9.87 -6.43 36.31
N THR A 264 -9.21 -7.59 36.21
CA THR A 264 -8.11 -7.85 35.27
C THR A 264 -8.64 -7.92 33.84
N LYS A 265 -7.99 -7.23 32.90
CA LYS A 265 -8.30 -7.33 31.46
C LYS A 265 -7.60 -8.54 30.84
N PHE A 266 -8.26 -9.16 29.86
CA PHE A 266 -7.67 -10.22 29.02
C PHE A 266 -8.06 -10.05 27.55
N VAL A 267 -7.30 -10.67 26.66
CA VAL A 267 -7.55 -10.72 25.21
C VAL A 267 -7.28 -12.14 24.71
N LEU A 268 -8.31 -12.80 24.17
CA LEU A 268 -8.17 -14.02 23.38
C LEU A 268 -7.97 -13.62 21.92
N GLN A 269 -6.75 -13.74 21.39
CA GLN A 269 -6.40 -13.43 20.01
C GLN A 269 -5.23 -14.30 19.52
N ASN A 270 -5.18 -14.60 18.22
CA ASN A 270 -4.04 -15.25 17.57
C ASN A 270 -3.88 -14.68 16.14
N ASN A 271 -2.68 -14.21 15.78
CA ASN A 271 -2.50 -13.20 14.72
C ASN A 271 -2.65 -13.77 13.28
N GLY A 272 -3.84 -13.61 12.73
CA GLY A 272 -4.23 -14.13 11.41
C GLY A 272 -5.16 -15.35 11.47
N ASN A 273 -5.62 -15.73 12.68
CA ASN A 273 -6.56 -16.83 12.87
C ASN A 273 -7.94 -16.31 13.29
N ALA A 274 -8.98 -17.03 12.89
CA ALA A 274 -10.34 -16.88 13.37
C ALA A 274 -10.54 -17.64 14.69
N ILE A 275 -11.42 -17.16 15.56
CA ILE A 275 -11.96 -17.95 16.67
C ILE A 275 -13.15 -18.76 16.14
N VAL A 276 -13.03 -20.09 16.20
CA VAL A 276 -14.03 -21.04 15.69
C VAL A 276 -14.79 -21.78 16.78
N GLY A 277 -14.22 -21.90 17.98
CA GLY A 277 -14.80 -22.63 19.11
C GLY A 277 -14.36 -22.05 20.45
N PHE A 278 -15.07 -22.40 21.53
CA PHE A 278 -14.71 -22.01 22.89
C PHE A 278 -14.61 -23.22 23.84
N HIS A 279 -13.85 -23.04 24.91
CA HIS A 279 -13.81 -23.88 26.09
C HIS A 279 -13.74 -22.97 27.33
N GLY A 280 -13.82 -23.52 28.53
CA GLY A 280 -13.83 -22.68 29.73
C GLY A 280 -14.27 -23.40 30.99
N ARG A 281 -14.73 -22.62 31.96
CA ARG A 281 -15.30 -23.11 33.23
C ARG A 281 -16.57 -22.35 33.58
N VAL A 282 -17.55 -23.06 34.14
CA VAL A 282 -18.87 -22.52 34.46
C VAL A 282 -19.46 -23.15 35.72
N GLY A 283 -19.87 -22.31 36.66
CA GLY A 283 -20.63 -22.63 37.87
C GLY A 283 -21.98 -21.92 37.82
N ALA A 284 -22.27 -21.09 38.83
CA ALA A 284 -23.41 -20.18 38.79
C ALA A 284 -23.18 -19.04 37.76
N CYS A 285 -21.92 -18.61 37.61
CA CYS A 285 -21.47 -17.66 36.59
C CYS A 285 -20.58 -18.38 35.57
N VAL A 286 -20.23 -17.71 34.48
CA VAL A 286 -19.10 -18.13 33.64
C VAL A 286 -17.81 -17.72 34.36
N ASP A 287 -17.14 -18.71 34.96
CA ASP A 287 -15.90 -18.50 35.72
C ASP A 287 -14.77 -18.03 34.79
N GLY A 288 -14.59 -18.69 33.64
CA GLY A 288 -13.52 -18.40 32.69
C GLY A 288 -13.75 -18.95 31.28
N ILE A 289 -13.04 -18.41 30.30
CA ILE A 289 -13.18 -18.71 28.87
C ILE A 289 -11.82 -18.82 28.16
N GLY A 290 -11.72 -19.73 27.20
CA GLY A 290 -10.61 -19.88 26.25
C GLY A 290 -11.15 -20.22 24.86
N ALA A 291 -10.32 -20.06 23.83
CA ALA A 291 -10.71 -20.12 22.42
C ALA A 291 -9.94 -21.19 21.64
N TYR A 292 -10.58 -21.72 20.60
CA TYR A 292 -9.94 -22.44 19.51
C TYR A 292 -9.73 -21.51 18.32
N TYR A 293 -8.49 -21.40 17.88
CA TYR A 293 -8.06 -20.59 16.75
C TYR A 293 -7.89 -21.46 15.50
N PHE A 294 -8.30 -20.94 14.35
CA PHE A 294 -8.15 -21.61 13.05
C PHE A 294 -7.76 -20.61 11.94
N PRO A 295 -6.80 -20.93 11.07
CA PRO A 295 -6.45 -20.06 9.93
C PRO A 295 -7.54 -20.10 8.84
N LEU A 296 -8.43 -19.11 8.85
CA LEU A 296 -9.40 -18.86 7.76
C LEU A 296 -8.81 -17.88 6.74
N PRO A 297 -9.23 -17.93 5.46
CA PRO A 297 -8.87 -16.91 4.48
C PRO A 297 -9.45 -15.54 4.88
N PRO A 298 -8.81 -14.43 4.51
CA PRO A 298 -9.37 -13.11 4.74
C PRO A 298 -10.71 -12.95 4.02
N PRO A 299 -11.65 -12.14 4.54
CA PRO A 299 -12.91 -11.84 3.85
C PRO A 299 -12.67 -11.35 2.42
N PRO A 300 -13.40 -11.84 1.41
CA PRO A 300 -13.18 -11.47 0.01
C PRO A 300 -13.18 -9.96 -0.21
N GLN A 301 -12.02 -9.39 -0.57
CA GLN A 301 -11.91 -7.97 -0.91
C GLN A 301 -12.72 -7.72 -2.20
N GLY A 302 -13.66 -6.77 -2.11
CA GLY A 302 -14.75 -6.60 -3.09
C GLY A 302 -16.15 -6.89 -2.49
N ALA A 303 -16.26 -7.76 -1.47
CA ALA A 303 -17.49 -7.97 -0.71
C ALA A 303 -17.65 -6.94 0.42
N HIS A 304 -17.74 -5.66 0.04
CA HIS A 304 -17.99 -4.51 0.92
C HIS A 304 -19.44 -4.46 1.45
N PHE A 305 -19.92 -5.59 1.99
CA PHE A 305 -21.20 -5.67 2.71
C PHE A 305 -21.21 -4.70 3.89
N ILE A 306 -22.20 -3.80 3.89
CA ILE A 306 -22.37 -2.78 4.92
C ILE A 306 -23.10 -3.41 6.10
N GLN A 307 -22.52 -3.32 7.29
CA GLN A 307 -23.31 -3.30 8.51
C GLN A 307 -22.76 -2.29 9.53
N THR A 308 -22.69 -1.03 9.08
CA THR A 308 -22.88 0.09 10.01
C THR A 308 -24.33 0.03 10.52
N PRO A 309 -24.61 0.41 11.79
CA PRO A 309 -25.96 0.35 12.33
C PRO A 309 -26.90 1.26 11.51
N SER A 310 -27.88 0.65 10.85
CA SER A 310 -28.83 1.33 9.97
C SER A 310 -29.76 2.25 10.77
N ILE A 311 -29.71 3.55 10.51
CA ILE A 311 -30.55 4.54 11.19
C ILE A 311 -31.97 4.43 10.63
N LYS A 312 -32.89 3.98 11.48
CA LYS A 312 -34.32 3.90 11.17
C LYS A 312 -34.97 5.28 11.22
N SER A 313 -35.81 5.62 10.23
CA SER A 313 -36.56 6.88 10.22
C SER A 313 -37.85 6.81 11.04
N VAL A 314 -38.53 7.95 11.16
CA VAL A 314 -39.98 7.97 11.47
C VAL A 314 -40.79 7.53 10.24
N ILE A 315 -42.06 7.17 10.45
CA ILE A 315 -42.97 6.80 9.35
C ILE A 315 -43.72 8.04 8.86
N GLU A 316 -43.62 8.31 7.57
CA GLU A 316 -44.39 9.31 6.84
C GLU A 316 -45.71 8.69 6.35
N GLY A 317 -46.81 9.45 6.41
CA GLY A 317 -48.15 8.97 6.06
C GLY A 317 -49.00 8.52 7.25
N GLY A 318 -49.78 7.46 7.06
CA GLY A 318 -50.79 6.96 8.00
C GLY A 318 -50.21 6.36 9.27
N GLN A 319 -49.87 7.21 10.24
CA GLN A 319 -49.29 6.81 11.52
C GLN A 319 -50.24 5.97 12.41
N THR A 320 -51.55 5.98 12.15
CA THR A 320 -52.59 5.30 12.96
C THR A 320 -53.33 4.16 12.25
N SER A 321 -53.39 4.12 10.92
CA SER A 321 -54.10 3.13 10.11
C SER A 321 -53.20 1.98 9.60
N GLY A 322 -53.79 0.88 9.12
CA GLY A 322 -53.04 -0.31 8.65
C GLY A 322 -52.33 -1.12 9.75
N LYS A 323 -51.76 -2.26 9.39
CA LYS A 323 -50.83 -3.05 10.23
C LYS A 323 -49.39 -2.57 10.00
N GLY A 324 -48.58 -2.56 11.05
CA GLY A 324 -47.15 -2.26 10.92
C GLY A 324 -46.41 -3.33 10.09
N TYR A 325 -45.46 -2.89 9.27
CA TYR A 325 -44.47 -3.75 8.63
C TYR A 325 -43.06 -3.20 8.85
N ASP A 326 -42.08 -4.10 8.85
CA ASP A 326 -40.67 -3.80 9.02
C ASP A 326 -39.89 -4.82 8.22
N ASP A 327 -39.15 -4.38 7.21
CA ASP A 327 -38.42 -5.30 6.33
C ASP A 327 -37.03 -5.60 6.89
N GLY A 328 -36.52 -4.77 7.82
CA GLY A 328 -35.14 -4.79 8.31
C GLY A 328 -34.22 -3.83 7.55
N GLY A 329 -33.04 -3.57 8.13
CA GLY A 329 -31.97 -2.74 7.55
C GLY A 329 -30.67 -3.51 7.29
N ASP A 330 -30.77 -4.84 7.13
CA ASP A 330 -29.66 -5.79 7.00
C ASP A 330 -29.53 -6.38 5.57
N TYR A 331 -29.98 -5.61 4.57
CA TYR A 331 -29.82 -5.91 3.15
C TYR A 331 -28.64 -5.13 2.58
N ASP A 332 -27.96 -5.72 1.60
CA ASP A 332 -26.77 -5.14 0.96
C ASP A 332 -27.13 -4.05 -0.06
N GLY A 333 -28.39 -4.00 -0.49
CA GLY A 333 -28.94 -2.99 -1.40
C GLY A 333 -30.36 -3.32 -1.86
N ILE A 334 -30.85 -2.53 -2.82
CA ILE A 334 -32.16 -2.73 -3.45
C ILE A 334 -31.91 -2.89 -4.95
N ARG A 335 -32.34 -4.01 -5.53
CA ARG A 335 -32.18 -4.32 -6.96
C ARG A 335 -33.35 -3.78 -7.78
N LYS A 336 -34.58 -3.95 -7.28
CA LYS A 336 -35.81 -3.46 -7.93
C LYS A 336 -36.84 -2.98 -6.94
N VAL A 337 -37.62 -1.99 -7.37
CA VAL A 337 -38.85 -1.54 -6.73
C VAL A 337 -40.01 -1.73 -7.72
N PHE A 338 -41.15 -2.22 -7.23
CA PHE A 338 -42.39 -2.22 -7.98
C PHE A 338 -43.49 -1.54 -7.20
N VAL A 339 -44.32 -0.74 -7.85
CA VAL A 339 -45.43 -0.01 -7.21
C VAL A 339 -46.68 -0.11 -8.08
N THR A 340 -47.84 -0.29 -7.47
CA THR A 340 -49.14 -0.09 -8.13
C THR A 340 -49.94 1.01 -7.42
N SER A 341 -50.78 1.71 -8.18
CA SER A 341 -51.66 2.76 -7.67
C SER A 341 -53.01 2.72 -8.39
N ASP A 342 -54.04 3.27 -7.76
CA ASP A 342 -55.29 3.66 -8.41
C ASP A 342 -55.37 5.20 -8.54
N ASN A 343 -56.58 5.74 -8.72
CA ASN A 343 -56.81 7.19 -8.87
C ASN A 343 -56.75 7.98 -7.54
N ALA A 344 -56.57 7.29 -6.39
CA ALA A 344 -56.69 7.85 -5.04
C ALA A 344 -55.57 7.42 -4.06
N ALA A 345 -54.89 6.29 -4.28
CA ALA A 345 -53.89 5.74 -3.36
C ALA A 345 -52.80 4.90 -4.04
N ILE A 346 -51.65 4.76 -3.37
CA ILE A 346 -50.69 3.68 -3.60
C ILE A 346 -51.28 2.39 -3.02
N ARG A 347 -51.46 1.38 -3.88
CA ARG A 347 -52.18 0.15 -3.56
C ARG A 347 -51.24 -0.95 -3.09
N TYR A 348 -50.08 -1.07 -3.73
CA TYR A 348 -49.06 -2.07 -3.43
C TYR A 348 -47.66 -1.52 -3.67
N VAL A 349 -46.71 -1.95 -2.84
CA VAL A 349 -45.26 -1.82 -3.07
C VAL A 349 -44.57 -3.17 -2.92
N ARG A 350 -43.52 -3.40 -3.71
CA ARG A 350 -42.60 -4.52 -3.58
C ARG A 350 -41.17 -4.05 -3.69
N PHE A 351 -40.31 -4.61 -2.85
CA PHE A 351 -38.87 -4.42 -2.87
C PHE A 351 -38.21 -5.78 -3.11
N ASP A 352 -37.34 -5.84 -4.13
CA ASP A 352 -36.41 -6.95 -4.34
C ASP A 352 -35.04 -6.50 -3.83
N TYR A 353 -34.75 -6.89 -2.59
CA TYR A 353 -33.51 -6.59 -1.89
C TYR A 353 -32.37 -7.49 -2.36
N ASP A 354 -31.13 -7.01 -2.19
CA ASP A 354 -29.94 -7.86 -2.24
C ASP A 354 -29.59 -8.37 -0.84
N LYS A 355 -29.34 -9.67 -0.71
CA LYS A 355 -28.86 -10.28 0.54
C LYS A 355 -27.83 -11.35 0.24
N ALA A 356 -26.57 -11.09 0.58
CA ALA A 356 -25.40 -11.88 0.20
C ALA A 356 -25.36 -12.23 -1.31
N GLY A 357 -25.77 -11.30 -2.18
CA GLY A 357 -25.86 -11.52 -3.63
C GLY A 357 -27.07 -12.33 -4.12
N GLN A 358 -27.97 -12.75 -3.23
CA GLN A 358 -29.26 -13.35 -3.57
C GLN A 358 -30.39 -12.31 -3.54
N VAL A 359 -31.53 -12.62 -4.17
CA VAL A 359 -32.71 -11.73 -4.16
C VAL A 359 -33.65 -12.12 -3.03
N ASP A 360 -33.93 -11.19 -2.13
CA ASP A 360 -34.93 -11.35 -1.08
C ASP A 360 -36.12 -10.41 -1.33
N THR A 361 -37.30 -10.98 -1.57
CA THR A 361 -38.50 -10.22 -1.98
C THR A 361 -39.40 -9.90 -0.79
N ARG A 362 -39.84 -8.64 -0.70
CA ARG A 362 -40.86 -8.17 0.25
C ARG A 362 -41.99 -7.48 -0.51
N GLU A 363 -43.23 -7.93 -0.28
CA GLU A 363 -44.44 -7.38 -0.90
C GLU A 363 -45.39 -6.84 0.18
N ARG A 364 -46.01 -5.68 -0.08
CA ARG A 364 -46.89 -4.96 0.86
C ARG A 364 -48.10 -4.39 0.10
N GLY A 365 -49.31 -4.60 0.62
CA GLY A 365 -50.55 -4.05 0.06
C GLY A 365 -51.20 -4.92 -1.01
N GLU A 366 -52.25 -4.41 -1.66
CA GLU A 366 -53.07 -5.15 -2.63
C GLU A 366 -52.64 -4.85 -4.07
N LYS A 367 -52.22 -5.88 -4.81
CA LYS A 367 -51.67 -5.77 -6.17
C LYS A 367 -52.75 -5.46 -7.22
N VAL A 368 -53.25 -4.23 -7.19
CA VAL A 368 -54.35 -3.71 -8.04
C VAL A 368 -53.88 -2.49 -8.83
N GLY A 369 -54.29 -2.40 -10.09
CA GLY A 369 -53.90 -1.31 -11.00
C GLY A 369 -52.62 -1.59 -11.79
N LYS A 370 -52.13 -0.60 -12.52
CA LYS A 370 -50.93 -0.74 -13.37
C LYS A 370 -49.67 -0.81 -12.51
N GLN A 371 -48.92 -1.90 -12.66
CA GLN A 371 -47.60 -2.06 -12.04
C GLN A 371 -46.55 -1.20 -12.78
N HIS A 372 -45.79 -0.43 -12.02
CA HIS A 372 -44.65 0.34 -12.46
C HIS A 372 -43.39 -0.29 -11.85
N GLU A 373 -42.36 -0.51 -12.65
CA GLU A 373 -41.07 -1.06 -12.25
C GLU A 373 -40.00 0.04 -12.25
N PHE A 374 -39.14 0.02 -11.24
CA PHE A 374 -37.93 0.82 -11.16
C PHE A 374 -36.77 -0.11 -10.80
N THR A 375 -35.89 -0.37 -11.76
CA THR A 375 -34.64 -1.13 -11.54
C THR A 375 -33.55 -0.18 -11.07
N VAL A 376 -32.71 -0.66 -10.15
CA VAL A 376 -31.55 0.04 -9.59
C VAL A 376 -30.31 -0.79 -9.92
N ASN A 377 -29.26 -0.17 -10.46
CA ASN A 377 -28.03 -0.82 -10.91
C ASN A 377 -27.08 -1.22 -9.74
N HIS A 378 -27.62 -1.93 -8.76
CA HIS A 378 -26.88 -2.48 -7.62
C HIS A 378 -25.74 -3.41 -8.08
N PRO A 379 -24.51 -3.34 -7.51
CA PRO A 379 -24.06 -2.55 -6.36
C PRO A 379 -23.39 -1.20 -6.72
N ASN A 380 -23.63 -0.68 -7.92
CA ASN A 380 -23.05 0.60 -8.37
C ASN A 380 -23.98 1.79 -8.12
N GLU A 381 -25.29 1.53 -8.05
CA GLU A 381 -26.35 2.50 -7.84
C GLU A 381 -27.21 2.09 -6.64
N TYR A 382 -27.67 3.07 -5.87
CA TYR A 382 -28.49 2.87 -4.68
C TYR A 382 -29.55 3.97 -4.56
N ILE A 383 -30.64 3.73 -3.85
CA ILE A 383 -31.66 4.75 -3.55
C ILE A 383 -31.13 5.68 -2.46
N ILE A 384 -31.10 6.99 -2.73
CA ILE A 384 -30.67 8.04 -1.78
C ILE A 384 -31.83 8.84 -1.20
N SER A 385 -32.98 8.87 -1.88
CA SER A 385 -34.15 9.62 -1.46
C SER A 385 -35.44 8.98 -1.98
N VAL A 386 -36.49 9.02 -1.16
CA VAL A 386 -37.88 8.77 -1.59
C VAL A 386 -38.72 10.01 -1.30
N GLU A 387 -39.39 10.52 -2.32
CA GLU A 387 -40.30 11.67 -2.23
C GLU A 387 -41.73 11.21 -2.53
N GLY A 388 -42.72 11.86 -1.94
CA GLY A 388 -44.11 11.48 -2.18
C GLY A 388 -45.14 12.44 -1.60
N THR A 389 -46.41 12.02 -1.65
CA THR A 389 -47.51 12.67 -0.94
C THR A 389 -48.37 11.67 -0.18
N TYR A 390 -49.06 12.13 0.85
CA TYR A 390 -50.11 11.38 1.56
C TYR A 390 -51.33 12.26 1.85
N ALA A 391 -52.52 11.65 1.91
CA ALA A 391 -53.79 12.35 2.16
C ALA A 391 -54.84 11.40 2.77
N VAL A 392 -55.92 11.97 3.32
CA VAL A 392 -57.17 11.23 3.51
C VAL A 392 -57.91 11.18 2.18
N THR A 393 -58.24 9.98 1.68
CA THR A 393 -58.90 9.82 0.37
C THR A 393 -60.13 8.90 0.43
N GLN A 394 -61.10 9.15 -0.45
CA GLN A 394 -62.22 8.23 -0.71
C GLN A 394 -61.78 7.18 -1.74
N PRO A 395 -62.20 5.90 -1.63
CA PRO A 395 -63.14 5.35 -0.63
C PRO A 395 -62.49 4.93 0.71
N TYR A 396 -61.18 5.10 0.87
CA TYR A 396 -60.40 4.49 1.96
C TYR A 396 -60.65 5.09 3.34
N ASN A 397 -61.07 6.35 3.45
CA ASN A 397 -61.42 7.05 4.69
C ASN A 397 -60.32 7.10 5.78
N CYS A 398 -59.07 6.80 5.41
CA CYS A 398 -57.88 6.85 6.25
C CYS A 398 -56.76 7.64 5.54
N ILE A 399 -55.67 7.95 6.26
CA ILE A 399 -54.48 8.59 5.67
C ILE A 399 -53.68 7.51 4.92
N VAL A 400 -53.49 7.73 3.62
CA VAL A 400 -52.80 6.80 2.72
C VAL A 400 -51.72 7.53 1.92
N LEU A 401 -50.68 6.81 1.49
CA LEU A 401 -49.76 7.32 0.49
C LEU A 401 -50.53 7.51 -0.83
N THR A 402 -50.39 8.69 -1.44
CA THR A 402 -51.08 9.05 -2.69
C THR A 402 -50.12 9.12 -3.87
N SER A 403 -48.84 9.47 -3.66
CA SER A 403 -47.80 9.36 -4.68
C SER A 403 -46.42 8.97 -4.12
N LEU A 404 -45.58 8.35 -4.95
CA LEU A 404 -44.20 7.96 -4.66
C LEU A 404 -43.27 8.25 -5.85
N THR A 405 -42.03 8.67 -5.54
CA THR A 405 -40.91 8.88 -6.48
C THR A 405 -39.61 8.46 -5.79
N PHE A 406 -38.78 7.63 -6.44
CA PHE A 406 -37.50 7.13 -5.93
C PHE A 406 -36.35 7.79 -6.69
N LYS A 407 -35.28 8.21 -6.00
CA LYS A 407 -34.09 8.85 -6.59
C LYS A 407 -32.81 8.15 -6.15
N THR A 408 -31.82 8.04 -7.05
CA THR A 408 -30.60 7.25 -6.84
C THR A 408 -29.31 8.06 -6.81
N SER A 409 -28.23 7.41 -6.36
CA SER A 409 -26.86 7.95 -6.31
C SER A 409 -26.29 8.34 -7.68
N GLU A 410 -26.68 7.66 -8.75
CA GLU A 410 -26.27 7.98 -10.14
C GLU A 410 -27.13 9.09 -10.78
N GLY A 411 -28.12 9.64 -10.04
CA GLY A 411 -29.02 10.69 -10.51
C GLY A 411 -30.28 10.19 -11.21
N SER A 412 -30.50 8.88 -11.32
CA SER A 412 -31.74 8.31 -11.85
C SER A 412 -32.94 8.65 -10.95
N SER A 413 -34.11 8.80 -11.55
CA SER A 413 -35.39 8.95 -10.85
C SER A 413 -36.41 8.00 -11.43
N SER A 414 -37.25 7.42 -10.59
CA SER A 414 -38.50 6.80 -11.06
C SER A 414 -39.41 7.88 -11.66
N PRO A 415 -40.39 7.52 -12.51
CA PRO A 415 -41.54 8.39 -12.71
C PRO A 415 -42.26 8.64 -11.37
N VAL A 416 -43.10 9.68 -11.34
CA VAL A 416 -44.07 9.87 -10.26
C VAL A 416 -45.14 8.81 -10.41
N ILE A 417 -45.31 7.96 -9.40
CA ILE A 417 -46.30 6.87 -9.38
C ILE A 417 -47.42 7.27 -8.42
N GLY A 418 -48.67 7.05 -8.79
CA GLY A 418 -49.84 7.58 -8.08
C GLY A 418 -50.15 9.05 -8.41
N LYS A 419 -50.97 9.68 -7.57
CA LYS A 419 -51.51 11.03 -7.76
C LYS A 419 -50.95 11.98 -6.70
N VAL A 420 -50.20 13.00 -7.13
CA VAL A 420 -49.66 14.04 -6.24
C VAL A 420 -50.80 14.84 -5.63
N THR A 421 -51.16 14.56 -4.38
CA THR A 421 -52.30 15.18 -3.69
C THR A 421 -52.14 14.99 -2.18
N GLY A 422 -52.25 16.08 -1.41
CA GLY A 422 -52.07 16.09 0.05
C GLY A 422 -50.70 16.60 0.50
N THR A 423 -50.30 16.21 1.70
CA THR A 423 -49.03 16.61 2.34
C THR A 423 -47.86 15.96 1.62
N LYS A 424 -46.81 16.73 1.31
CA LYS A 424 -45.56 16.22 0.73
C LYS A 424 -44.64 15.71 1.83
N PHE A 425 -43.91 14.63 1.56
CA PHE A 425 -42.87 14.11 2.43
C PHE A 425 -41.59 13.77 1.63
N LYS A 426 -40.47 13.64 2.34
CA LYS A 426 -39.19 13.21 1.79
C LYS A 426 -38.39 12.42 2.81
N LEU A 427 -38.05 11.17 2.46
CA LEU A 427 -37.13 10.32 3.19
C LEU A 427 -35.73 10.48 2.57
N GLU A 428 -34.85 11.21 3.24
CA GLU A 428 -33.42 11.34 2.87
C GLU A 428 -32.53 11.43 4.11
N SER A 429 -31.24 11.13 3.97
CA SER A 429 -30.24 11.44 5.00
C SER A 429 -28.89 11.74 4.33
N GLN A 430 -28.23 12.82 4.75
CA GLN A 430 -27.04 13.32 4.07
C GLN A 430 -25.91 12.26 4.01
N GLY A 431 -25.47 11.93 2.80
CA GLY A 431 -24.38 10.99 2.54
C GLY A 431 -24.71 9.50 2.78
N LYS A 432 -26.00 9.12 2.77
CA LYS A 432 -26.45 7.74 3.09
C LYS A 432 -27.42 7.19 2.05
N ALA A 433 -27.43 5.86 1.88
CA ALA A 433 -28.44 5.16 1.09
C ALA A 433 -29.57 4.64 1.96
N ILE A 434 -30.70 4.37 1.32
CA ILE A 434 -31.82 3.61 1.85
C ILE A 434 -31.61 2.13 1.47
N PHE A 435 -31.42 1.28 2.48
CA PHE A 435 -31.18 -0.17 2.31
C PHE A 435 -32.40 -1.03 2.68
N GLY A 436 -33.38 -0.46 3.38
CA GLY A 436 -34.55 -1.16 3.89
C GLY A 436 -35.71 -0.21 4.12
N PHE A 437 -36.93 -0.75 4.16
CA PHE A 437 -38.16 0.01 4.41
C PHE A 437 -38.95 -0.57 5.60
N HIS A 438 -39.73 0.29 6.24
CA HIS A 438 -40.72 -0.07 7.25
C HIS A 438 -41.92 0.86 7.09
N GLY A 439 -43.06 0.58 7.73
CA GLY A 439 -44.24 1.41 7.53
C GLY A 439 -45.52 0.83 8.09
N ARG A 440 -46.65 1.24 7.51
CA ARG A 440 -47.98 0.69 7.83
C ARG A 440 -48.75 0.39 6.53
N VAL A 441 -49.54 -0.69 6.54
CA VAL A 441 -50.24 -1.21 5.36
C VAL A 441 -51.56 -1.89 5.71
N GLY A 442 -52.61 -1.56 4.97
CA GLY A 442 -53.94 -2.17 5.01
C GLY A 442 -54.30 -2.73 3.63
N SER A 443 -55.46 -2.33 3.11
CA SER A 443 -55.81 -2.58 1.70
C SER A 443 -54.95 -1.76 0.72
N CYS A 444 -54.28 -0.72 1.23
CA CYS A 444 -53.38 0.18 0.52
C CYS A 444 -52.17 0.47 1.42
N VAL A 445 -51.16 1.18 0.91
CA VAL A 445 -49.98 1.53 1.69
C VAL A 445 -50.28 2.80 2.48
N ASP A 446 -50.56 2.66 3.78
CA ASP A 446 -50.86 3.76 4.68
C ASP A 446 -49.65 4.71 4.84
N GLY A 447 -48.47 4.16 5.09
CA GLY A 447 -47.26 4.94 5.36
C GLY A 447 -45.94 4.19 5.15
N ILE A 448 -44.84 4.94 5.03
CA ILE A 448 -43.49 4.44 4.73
C ILE A 448 -42.40 5.21 5.51
N GLY A 449 -41.36 4.50 5.90
CA GLY A 449 -40.11 4.97 6.51
C GLY A 449 -38.93 4.11 6.03
N ALA A 450 -37.71 4.58 6.24
CA ALA A 450 -36.50 4.05 5.63
C ALA A 450 -35.38 3.75 6.65
N TYR A 451 -34.53 2.78 6.29
CA TYR A 451 -33.28 2.47 6.99
C TYR A 451 -32.09 3.07 6.24
N TYR A 452 -31.41 4.04 6.86
CA TYR A 452 -30.26 4.75 6.27
C TYR A 452 -28.92 4.16 6.73
N ALA A 453 -27.99 3.88 5.81
CA ALA A 453 -26.61 3.50 6.13
C ALA A 453 -25.57 4.25 5.29
N VAL A 454 -24.34 4.37 5.80
CA VAL A 454 -23.25 5.12 5.14
C VAL A 454 -22.61 4.26 4.05
N PHE A 455 -22.41 4.85 2.87
CA PHE A 455 -21.79 4.21 1.72
C PHE A 455 -20.29 3.91 1.91
N PRO A 456 -19.79 2.73 1.50
CA PRO A 456 -18.44 2.64 0.95
C PRO A 456 -18.43 3.34 -0.41
N ARG A 457 -17.42 4.15 -0.69
CA ARG A 457 -17.23 4.69 -2.05
C ARG A 457 -16.81 3.56 -2.99
N SER A 458 -17.64 3.25 -3.99
CA SER A 458 -17.15 2.60 -5.20
C SER A 458 -16.04 3.46 -5.82
N PRO A 459 -15.00 2.87 -6.44
CA PRO A 459 -14.03 3.63 -7.22
C PRO A 459 -14.76 4.38 -8.36
N PRO A 460 -14.28 5.57 -8.76
CA PRO A 460 -14.97 6.39 -9.73
C PRO A 460 -15.10 5.66 -11.07
N LYS A 461 -16.36 5.47 -11.49
CA LYS A 461 -16.77 4.95 -12.80
C LYS A 461 -15.98 5.65 -13.92
N PRO A 462 -15.29 4.92 -14.81
CA PRO A 462 -14.68 5.54 -15.99
C PRO A 462 -15.70 6.37 -16.75
N ALA A 463 -15.34 7.60 -17.13
CA ALA A 463 -16.24 8.48 -17.86
C ALA A 463 -16.75 7.77 -19.13
N PRO A 464 -18.05 7.88 -19.47
CA PRO A 464 -18.56 7.37 -20.72
C PRO A 464 -17.72 7.91 -21.89
N ALA A 465 -17.32 7.02 -22.81
CA ALA A 465 -16.66 7.45 -24.03
C ALA A 465 -17.55 8.49 -24.74
N PRO A 466 -16.98 9.58 -25.30
CA PRO A 466 -17.77 10.58 -26.02
C PRO A 466 -18.64 9.91 -27.08
N ALA A 467 -19.92 10.29 -27.12
CA ALA A 467 -20.82 9.79 -28.16
C ALA A 467 -20.21 10.09 -29.54
N PRO A 468 -20.20 9.12 -30.49
CA PRO A 468 -19.69 9.36 -31.83
C PRO A 468 -20.32 10.62 -32.43
N ALA A 469 -19.49 11.51 -32.98
CA ALA A 469 -19.98 12.72 -33.61
C ALA A 469 -21.00 12.37 -34.71
N PRO A 470 -22.09 13.14 -34.88
CA PRO A 470 -23.06 12.88 -35.94
C PRO A 470 -22.37 12.73 -37.29
N ALA A 471 -22.68 11.65 -38.01
CA ALA A 471 -22.05 11.35 -39.29
C ALA A 471 -22.21 12.55 -40.25
N PRO A 472 -21.16 12.99 -40.96
CA PRO A 472 -21.26 14.07 -41.93
C PRO A 472 -22.37 13.80 -42.94
N ALA A 473 -23.12 14.85 -43.30
CA ALA A 473 -24.18 14.74 -44.29
C ALA A 473 -23.61 14.17 -45.62
N PRO A 474 -24.33 13.26 -46.31
CA PRO A 474 -23.84 12.65 -47.53
C PRO A 474 -23.41 13.69 -48.58
N ALA A 475 -22.19 13.55 -49.09
CA ALA A 475 -21.71 14.40 -50.18
C ALA A 475 -22.57 14.19 -51.44
N PRO A 476 -22.76 15.22 -52.30
CA PRO A 476 -23.52 15.08 -53.54
C PRO A 476 -22.99 13.94 -54.41
N ALA A 477 -23.91 13.19 -55.02
CA ALA A 477 -23.57 12.03 -55.83
C ALA A 477 -22.66 12.41 -57.02
N PRO A 478 -21.53 11.72 -57.25
CA PRO A 478 -20.71 11.90 -58.44
C PRO A 478 -21.51 11.63 -59.73
N ALA A 479 -21.23 12.41 -60.78
CA ALA A 479 -21.82 12.19 -62.09
C ALA A 479 -21.38 10.84 -62.69
N PRO A 480 -22.19 10.21 -63.58
CA PRO A 480 -21.86 8.90 -64.15
C PRO A 480 -20.59 8.93 -64.99
N ALA A 481 -19.52 8.28 -64.52
CA ALA A 481 -18.33 8.00 -65.31
C ALA A 481 -18.58 6.82 -66.27
N THR A 482 -18.00 6.88 -67.46
CA THR A 482 -18.31 5.97 -68.57
C THR A 482 -17.66 4.59 -68.46
N THR A 483 -18.27 3.62 -69.14
CA THR A 483 -17.83 2.21 -69.21
C THR A 483 -16.38 2.08 -69.71
N PRO A 484 -15.51 1.31 -69.05
CA PRO A 484 -14.18 1.00 -69.56
C PRO A 484 -14.21 0.24 -70.89
N ALA A 485 -13.28 0.57 -71.80
CA ALA A 485 -13.08 -0.15 -73.05
C ALA A 485 -12.28 -1.46 -72.83
N PRO A 486 -12.29 -2.42 -73.78
CA PRO A 486 -11.54 -3.68 -73.66
C PRO A 486 -10.03 -3.48 -73.52
N ALA A 487 -9.38 -4.38 -72.78
CA ALA A 487 -7.95 -4.32 -72.49
C ALA A 487 -7.09 -4.52 -73.76
N PRO A 488 -6.02 -3.71 -73.97
CA PRO A 488 -5.01 -3.96 -75.00
C PRO A 488 -4.24 -5.28 -74.77
N ALA A 489 -3.73 -5.86 -75.86
CA ALA A 489 -2.89 -7.05 -75.82
C ALA A 489 -1.50 -6.78 -75.20
N PRO A 490 -0.79 -7.80 -74.67
CA PRO A 490 0.51 -7.62 -74.02
C PRO A 490 1.59 -7.06 -74.95
N ALA A 491 2.35 -6.09 -74.46
CA ALA A 491 3.55 -5.59 -75.13
C ALA A 491 4.77 -6.53 -74.90
N PRO A 492 5.79 -6.52 -75.78
CA PRO A 492 6.96 -7.41 -75.67
C PRO A 492 7.80 -7.17 -74.41
N ALA A 493 8.53 -8.21 -73.98
CA ALA A 493 9.41 -8.16 -72.82
C ALA A 493 10.56 -7.15 -73.00
N PRO A 494 10.95 -6.40 -71.95
CA PRO A 494 12.13 -5.53 -71.98
C PRO A 494 13.42 -6.32 -72.24
N ALA A 495 14.31 -5.78 -73.07
CA ALA A 495 15.65 -6.33 -73.27
C ALA A 495 16.51 -6.20 -72.00
N THR A 496 17.42 -7.14 -71.80
CA THR A 496 18.34 -7.19 -70.66
C THR A 496 19.26 -5.97 -70.60
N ALA A 497 19.30 -5.29 -69.45
CA ALA A 497 20.30 -4.26 -69.19
C ALA A 497 21.73 -4.87 -69.11
N PRO A 498 22.78 -4.14 -69.50
CA PRO A 498 24.16 -4.62 -69.39
C PRO A 498 24.59 -4.88 -67.93
N ALA A 499 25.50 -5.84 -67.73
CA ALA A 499 26.08 -6.10 -66.43
C ALA A 499 26.89 -4.89 -65.90
N PRO A 500 26.84 -4.58 -64.60
CA PRO A 500 27.68 -3.54 -64.00
C PRO A 500 29.17 -3.81 -64.20
N ALA A 501 29.95 -2.77 -64.49
CA ALA A 501 31.40 -2.86 -64.54
C ALA A 501 31.99 -3.12 -63.13
N PRO A 502 33.13 -3.82 -63.01
CA PRO A 502 33.80 -4.04 -61.73
C PRO A 502 34.14 -2.72 -61.02
N ALA A 503 33.96 -2.69 -59.71
CA ALA A 503 34.32 -1.54 -58.89
C ALA A 503 35.85 -1.31 -58.91
N PRO A 504 36.34 -0.05 -58.90
CA PRO A 504 37.77 0.24 -58.80
C PRO A 504 38.40 -0.34 -57.53
N ALA A 505 39.66 -0.77 -57.64
CA ALA A 505 40.43 -1.22 -56.48
C ALA A 505 40.61 -0.07 -55.45
N PRO A 506 40.58 -0.35 -54.13
CA PRO A 506 40.80 0.67 -53.12
C PRO A 506 42.15 1.39 -53.28
N ALA A 507 42.13 2.72 -53.15
CA ALA A 507 43.36 3.51 -53.08
C ALA A 507 44.14 3.17 -51.78
N PRO A 508 45.49 3.23 -51.80
CA PRO A 508 46.29 3.06 -50.59
C PRO A 508 45.90 4.05 -49.48
N ALA A 509 45.89 3.57 -48.24
CA ALA A 509 45.59 4.41 -47.09
C ALA A 509 46.61 5.56 -46.95
N PRO A 510 46.17 6.80 -46.63
CA PRO A 510 47.09 7.90 -46.33
C PRO A 510 48.03 7.54 -45.16
N ALA A 511 49.30 7.95 -45.27
CA ALA A 511 50.25 7.80 -44.18
C ALA A 511 49.78 8.59 -42.93
N PRO A 512 49.99 8.07 -41.71
CA PRO A 512 49.52 8.73 -40.49
C PRO A 512 50.19 10.09 -40.31
N ILE A 513 49.36 11.12 -40.10
CA ILE A 513 49.80 12.47 -39.75
C ILE A 513 50.43 12.41 -38.34
N PRO A 514 51.63 12.99 -38.12
CA PRO A 514 52.25 13.03 -36.79
C PRO A 514 51.34 13.69 -35.75
N ALA A 515 51.31 13.11 -34.54
CA ALA A 515 50.51 13.65 -33.44
C ALA A 515 50.91 15.09 -33.11
N PRO A 516 49.95 15.99 -32.83
CA PRO A 516 50.25 17.33 -32.32
C PRO A 516 51.10 17.26 -31.05
N ALA A 517 52.10 18.14 -30.93
CA ALA A 517 52.90 18.24 -29.72
C ALA A 517 52.01 18.60 -28.51
N PRO A 518 52.29 18.07 -27.29
CA PRO A 518 51.53 18.40 -26.10
C PRO A 518 51.46 19.91 -25.86
N ALA A 519 50.27 20.41 -25.55
CA ALA A 519 50.11 21.79 -25.12
C ALA A 519 50.91 22.04 -23.82
N PRO A 520 51.54 23.22 -23.65
CA PRO A 520 52.25 23.55 -22.42
C PRO A 520 51.34 23.41 -21.18
N ALA A 521 51.90 22.91 -20.08
CA ALA A 521 51.18 22.79 -18.83
C ALA A 521 50.65 24.16 -18.36
N PRO A 522 49.41 24.26 -17.86
CA PRO A 522 48.88 25.50 -17.28
C PRO A 522 49.80 26.01 -16.16
N ALA A 523 50.04 27.32 -16.14
CA ALA A 523 50.81 27.95 -15.07
C ALA A 523 50.10 27.75 -13.71
N PRO A 524 50.85 27.60 -12.59
CA PRO A 524 50.26 27.49 -11.26
C PRO A 524 49.31 28.66 -10.95
N ALA A 525 48.17 28.35 -10.33
CA ALA A 525 47.24 29.36 -9.87
C ALA A 525 47.90 30.25 -8.79
N PRO A 526 47.60 31.56 -8.74
CA PRO A 526 48.11 32.43 -7.68
C PRO A 526 47.74 31.93 -6.29
N ALA A 527 48.66 32.08 -5.33
CA ALA A 527 48.40 31.74 -3.93
C ALA A 527 47.23 32.59 -3.37
N PRO A 528 46.36 32.03 -2.50
CA PRO A 528 45.32 32.81 -1.84
C PRO A 528 45.88 34.00 -1.06
N ALA A 529 45.15 35.12 -1.06
CA ALA A 529 45.48 36.26 -0.21
C ALA A 529 45.30 35.90 1.28
N PRO A 530 46.10 36.45 2.20
CA PRO A 530 45.93 36.24 3.64
C PRO A 530 44.53 36.63 4.13
N ALA A 531 44.02 35.91 5.12
CA ALA A 531 42.75 36.24 5.77
C ALA A 531 42.87 37.56 6.57
N PRO A 532 41.80 38.36 6.69
CA PRO A 532 41.78 39.52 7.59
C PRO A 532 41.92 39.11 9.06
N ASP A 533 42.62 39.92 9.86
CA ASP A 533 42.77 39.69 11.29
C ASP A 533 41.42 39.66 12.04
N PRO A 534 41.26 38.81 13.07
CA PRO A 534 40.09 38.82 13.93
C PRO A 534 39.89 40.17 14.65
N ALA A 535 38.63 40.62 14.70
CA ALA A 535 38.28 41.83 15.44
C ALA A 535 38.52 41.65 16.96
N PRO A 536 38.96 42.70 17.69
CA PRO A 536 39.23 42.60 19.13
C PRO A 536 38.00 42.18 19.95
N ALA A 537 38.23 41.34 20.96
CA ALA A 537 37.17 40.86 21.85
C ALA A 537 36.55 42.00 22.69
N PRO A 538 35.21 42.02 22.88
CA PRO A 538 34.56 42.94 23.82
C PRO A 538 35.06 42.78 25.25
N ALA A 539 35.22 43.89 25.97
CA ALA A 539 35.68 43.88 27.36
C ALA A 539 34.61 43.31 28.34
N PRO A 540 35.00 42.66 29.46
CA PRO A 540 34.05 42.11 30.42
C PRO A 540 33.30 43.20 31.19
N ALA A 541 31.97 43.07 31.29
CA ALA A 541 31.14 43.83 32.22
C ALA A 541 30.95 43.05 33.55
N PRO A 542 30.78 43.73 34.71
CA PRO A 542 30.81 43.08 36.02
C PRO A 542 29.50 42.40 36.44
N ALA A 543 29.64 41.36 37.26
CA ALA A 543 28.58 40.74 38.09
C ALA A 543 28.62 41.35 39.53
N PRO A 544 27.72 41.00 40.50
CA PRO A 544 26.57 40.07 40.49
C PRO A 544 25.22 40.82 40.77
N VAL A 545 24.04 40.26 41.12
CA VAL A 545 23.62 39.46 42.31
C VAL A 545 22.20 38.89 42.13
N GLY A 546 21.99 37.61 42.51
CA GLY A 546 20.73 37.05 43.08
C GLY A 546 19.50 36.87 42.16
N THR A 547 18.60 35.89 42.37
CA THR A 547 18.53 34.78 43.35
C THR A 547 17.71 33.60 42.79
N GLU A 548 18.10 32.37 43.13
CA GLU A 548 17.27 31.20 43.53
C GLU A 548 15.84 31.00 42.93
N THR A 549 15.40 29.84 42.40
CA THR A 549 15.93 28.47 42.13
C THR A 549 15.11 27.85 40.94
N ASN A 550 15.08 26.58 40.52
CA ASN A 550 15.56 25.29 41.06
C ASN A 550 15.74 24.15 40.01
N THR A 551 16.23 23.00 40.50
CA THR A 551 16.25 21.62 39.93
C THR A 551 15.44 21.30 38.66
N GLY A 552 16.10 21.27 37.50
CA GLY A 552 16.72 20.04 36.97
C GLY A 552 15.87 18.91 36.36
N SER A 553 15.90 18.79 35.03
CA SER A 553 16.24 17.55 34.30
C SER A 553 16.70 17.92 32.87
N GLY A 554 17.61 17.14 32.27
CA GLY A 554 18.27 17.49 31.02
C GLY A 554 17.69 16.82 29.77
N SER A 555 17.48 17.61 28.71
CA SER A 555 17.35 17.13 27.32
C SER A 555 17.91 18.18 26.37
N ASN A 556 19.03 17.89 25.69
CA ASN A 556 19.63 18.80 24.72
C ASN A 556 19.01 18.56 23.33
N THR A 557 18.01 19.36 22.95
CA THR A 557 17.28 19.24 21.69
C THR A 557 17.07 20.62 21.05
N ASP A 558 18.03 21.08 20.27
CA ASP A 558 17.95 22.34 19.50
C ASP A 558 17.12 22.19 18.21
N TYR A 559 15.82 21.88 18.38
CA TYR A 559 14.83 21.77 17.30
C TYR A 559 13.46 22.28 17.76
N SER A 560 13.39 23.54 18.20
CA SER A 560 12.11 24.18 18.55
C SER A 560 11.24 24.44 17.29
N PRO A 561 9.93 24.18 17.35
CA PRO A 561 8.99 24.56 16.29
C PRO A 561 8.99 26.05 15.91
N GLN A 562 8.64 26.35 14.66
CA GLN A 562 8.51 27.72 14.15
C GLN A 562 7.24 28.38 14.71
N LYS A 563 7.39 29.15 15.79
CA LYS A 563 6.38 30.13 16.22
C LYS A 563 6.21 31.20 15.14
N VAL A 564 4.98 31.44 14.69
CA VAL A 564 4.64 32.50 13.73
C VAL A 564 3.88 33.61 14.44
N GLU A 565 4.26 34.86 14.20
CA GLU A 565 3.66 36.04 14.83
C GLU A 565 2.15 36.15 14.64
N THR A 566 1.45 36.53 15.71
CA THR A 566 -0.02 36.58 15.73
C THR A 566 -0.57 37.66 14.81
N GLN A 567 -1.61 37.34 14.05
CA GLN A 567 -2.43 38.34 13.34
C GLN A 567 -3.68 38.66 14.16
N GLY A 568 -4.16 39.90 14.07
CA GLY A 568 -5.31 40.39 14.84
C GLY A 568 -4.97 41.51 15.83
N GLY A 569 -5.84 41.71 16.82
CA GLY A 569 -5.77 42.79 17.79
C GLY A 569 -4.88 42.53 19.00
N LYS A 570 -4.57 43.61 19.73
CA LYS A 570 -3.80 43.58 21.00
C LYS A 570 -4.69 43.41 22.25
N GLY A 571 -5.99 43.19 22.07
CA GLY A 571 -6.96 42.95 23.15
C GLY A 571 -6.87 41.52 23.69
N GLY A 572 -7.80 41.16 24.60
CA GLY A 572 -7.89 39.81 25.17
C GLY A 572 -6.71 39.41 26.07
N ASN A 573 -6.84 38.26 26.71
CA ASN A 573 -5.76 37.61 27.45
C ASN A 573 -4.88 36.80 26.48
N GLN A 574 -3.57 36.75 26.72
CA GLN A 574 -2.67 35.86 25.98
C GLN A 574 -2.92 34.40 26.36
N TRP A 575 -2.76 33.52 25.39
CA TRP A 575 -2.78 32.08 25.57
C TRP A 575 -1.80 31.41 24.60
N ASP A 576 -1.33 30.23 24.98
CA ASP A 576 -0.34 29.44 24.27
C ASP A 576 -0.64 27.96 24.57
N ASP A 577 -0.90 27.16 23.53
CA ASP A 577 -1.30 25.76 23.72
C ASP A 577 -0.13 24.82 24.03
N GLY A 578 1.09 25.27 23.70
CA GLY A 578 2.28 24.44 23.53
C GLY A 578 2.48 24.02 22.07
N ASP A 579 3.74 23.85 21.68
CA ASP A 579 4.19 23.45 20.34
C ASP A 579 4.64 21.98 20.26
N ASP A 580 4.59 21.27 21.40
CA ASP A 580 5.05 19.90 21.60
C ASP A 580 4.00 18.81 21.28
N HIS A 581 3.08 19.08 20.34
CA HIS A 581 2.10 18.11 19.86
C HIS A 581 2.50 17.50 18.51
N ASP A 582 2.12 16.25 18.25
CA ASP A 582 2.31 15.61 16.93
C ASP A 582 1.54 16.35 15.81
N GLY A 583 0.46 17.04 16.18
CA GLY A 583 -0.23 18.03 15.36
C GLY A 583 -1.74 17.85 15.28
N VAL A 584 -2.41 18.78 14.60
CA VAL A 584 -3.87 18.93 14.65
C VAL A 584 -4.62 17.84 13.86
N LYS A 585 -5.63 17.22 14.50
CA LYS A 585 -6.62 16.31 13.89
C LYS A 585 -7.93 16.99 13.52
N LYS A 586 -8.43 17.90 14.37
CA LYS A 586 -9.68 18.64 14.12
C LYS A 586 -9.59 20.07 14.67
N ILE A 587 -10.20 21.01 13.96
CA ILE A 587 -10.50 22.36 14.45
C ILE A 587 -12.01 22.56 14.44
N ILE A 588 -12.54 23.15 15.51
CA ILE A 588 -13.94 23.54 15.64
C ILE A 588 -13.96 25.05 15.88
N VAL A 589 -14.68 25.80 15.04
CA VAL A 589 -14.75 27.26 15.12
C VAL A 589 -16.19 27.69 15.41
N GLY A 590 -16.34 28.57 16.40
CA GLY A 590 -17.57 29.27 16.72
C GLY A 590 -17.46 30.74 16.29
N ASN A 591 -18.50 31.25 15.65
CA ASN A 591 -18.59 32.65 15.23
C ASN A 591 -19.98 33.22 15.48
N ASP A 592 -20.06 34.54 15.65
CA ASP A 592 -21.31 35.28 15.67
C ASP A 592 -21.55 35.99 14.32
N HIS A 593 -22.39 37.03 14.31
CA HIS A 593 -22.71 37.82 13.13
C HIS A 593 -21.65 38.90 12.78
N LEU A 594 -20.58 39.03 13.59
CA LEU A 594 -19.53 40.04 13.45
C LEU A 594 -18.13 39.43 13.30
N CYS A 595 -17.81 38.38 14.05
CA CYS A 595 -16.45 37.87 14.24
C CYS A 595 -16.40 36.39 14.67
N VAL A 596 -15.18 35.83 14.71
CA VAL A 596 -14.90 34.54 15.35
C VAL A 596 -14.87 34.73 16.86
N THR A 597 -15.77 34.07 17.58
CA THR A 597 -15.85 34.18 19.04
C THR A 597 -15.10 33.08 19.77
N TYR A 598 -14.92 31.91 19.13
CA TYR A 598 -14.40 30.69 19.75
C TYR A 598 -13.60 29.85 18.77
N ILE A 599 -12.54 29.22 19.26
CA ILE A 599 -11.82 28.14 18.56
C ILE A 599 -11.52 27.02 19.55
N LYS A 600 -11.72 25.78 19.12
CA LYS A 600 -11.37 24.56 19.83
C LYS A 600 -10.55 23.66 18.92
N ILE A 601 -9.46 23.11 19.45
CA ILE A 601 -8.49 22.32 18.69
C ILE A 601 -8.34 20.95 19.35
N GLU A 602 -8.39 19.91 18.53
CA GLU A 602 -8.06 18.53 18.90
C GLU A 602 -6.71 18.19 18.28
N TYR A 603 -5.67 18.21 19.12
CA TYR A 603 -4.30 17.81 18.79
C TYR A 603 -4.12 16.31 19.03
N GLU A 604 -3.24 15.67 18.26
CA GLU A 604 -2.60 14.41 18.67
C GLU A 604 -1.32 14.73 19.44
N LYS A 605 -1.04 13.97 20.51
CA LYS A 605 0.27 13.92 21.18
C LYS A 605 0.50 12.53 21.77
N ASP A 606 1.62 11.89 21.44
CA ASP A 606 1.97 10.53 21.88
C ASP A 606 0.87 9.50 21.55
N GLY A 607 0.24 9.64 20.38
CA GLY A 607 -0.91 8.81 19.98
C GLY A 607 -2.20 9.03 20.80
N ASN A 608 -2.24 10.07 21.65
CA ASN A 608 -3.38 10.42 22.49
C ASN A 608 -3.97 11.77 22.07
N LEU A 609 -5.30 11.88 22.11
CA LEU A 609 -5.97 13.14 21.79
C LEU A 609 -5.84 14.15 22.95
N LYS A 610 -5.37 15.36 22.66
CA LYS A 610 -5.34 16.51 23.57
C LYS A 610 -6.26 17.60 23.04
N THR A 611 -6.96 18.27 23.94
CA THR A 611 -7.94 19.31 23.58
C THR A 611 -7.56 20.65 24.21
N ARG A 612 -7.82 21.72 23.45
CA ARG A 612 -7.68 23.12 23.87
C ARG A 612 -8.84 23.94 23.32
N GLU A 613 -9.24 25.00 24.02
CA GLU A 613 -10.31 25.89 23.57
C GLU A 613 -10.13 27.32 24.09
N HIS A 614 -10.43 28.31 23.25
CA HIS A 614 -10.17 29.73 23.48
C HIS A 614 -11.36 30.59 23.01
N GLY A 615 -11.65 31.67 23.74
CA GLY A 615 -12.77 32.58 23.47
C GLY A 615 -14.15 32.07 23.96
N THR A 616 -15.22 32.81 23.62
CA THR A 616 -16.60 32.54 24.10
C THR A 616 -17.33 31.56 23.18
N ASN A 617 -17.51 30.33 23.67
CA ASN A 617 -18.23 29.23 23.03
C ASN A 617 -19.70 29.62 22.66
N PRO A 618 -20.06 29.69 21.36
CA PRO A 618 -21.41 29.99 20.91
C PRO A 618 -22.23 28.73 20.61
N VAL A 619 -23.56 28.87 20.60
CA VAL A 619 -24.51 27.79 20.31
C VAL A 619 -24.32 27.18 18.91
N SER A 620 -23.81 27.94 17.94
CA SER A 620 -23.52 27.47 16.58
C SER A 620 -22.02 27.35 16.31
N GLN A 621 -21.53 26.12 16.21
CA GLN A 621 -20.16 25.79 15.85
C GLN A 621 -20.10 25.10 14.48
N LYS A 622 -18.95 25.11 13.83
CA LYS A 622 -18.65 24.33 12.62
C LYS A 622 -17.28 23.66 12.75
N GLU A 623 -17.13 22.45 12.25
CA GLU A 623 -15.87 21.69 12.33
C GLU A 623 -15.13 21.58 10.98
N PHE A 624 -13.82 21.37 11.06
CA PHE A 624 -12.95 20.91 9.99
C PHE A 624 -12.06 19.79 10.52
N SER A 625 -12.23 18.59 9.98
CA SER A 625 -11.40 17.43 10.28
C SER A 625 -10.34 17.22 9.20
N VAL A 626 -9.12 16.91 9.64
CA VAL A 626 -8.09 16.27 8.84
C VAL A 626 -8.54 14.83 8.62
N LEU A 627 -8.74 14.42 7.36
CA LEU A 627 -9.45 13.18 7.02
C LEU A 627 -8.53 11.96 6.92
N ASP A 628 -7.23 12.18 6.68
CA ASP A 628 -6.21 11.14 6.54
C ASP A 628 -5.02 11.45 7.46
N TYR A 629 -5.28 11.71 8.75
CA TYR A 629 -4.21 11.91 9.72
C TYR A 629 -3.47 10.58 9.95
N PRO A 630 -2.12 10.51 9.89
CA PRO A 630 -1.15 11.62 9.93
C PRO A 630 -0.57 12.05 8.57
N ASN A 631 -1.12 11.57 7.45
CA ASN A 631 -0.58 11.77 6.10
C ASN A 631 -1.04 13.11 5.52
N GLU A 632 -2.32 13.42 5.65
CA GLU A 632 -2.83 14.79 5.57
C GLU A 632 -2.50 15.54 6.87
N TYR A 633 -2.13 16.81 6.75
CA TYR A 633 -1.96 17.72 7.88
C TYR A 633 -2.19 19.18 7.47
N ILE A 634 -2.43 20.06 8.45
CA ILE A 634 -2.62 21.50 8.19
C ILE A 634 -1.25 22.18 7.97
N THR A 635 -1.15 22.96 6.90
CA THR A 635 0.06 23.65 6.41
C THR A 635 -0.05 25.17 6.40
N GLY A 636 -1.27 25.71 6.48
CA GLY A 636 -1.54 27.15 6.45
C GLY A 636 -2.79 27.54 7.24
N VAL A 637 -2.70 28.68 7.93
CA VAL A 637 -3.78 29.29 8.72
C VAL A 637 -4.03 30.70 8.18
N GLY A 638 -5.09 30.85 7.40
CA GLY A 638 -5.52 32.13 6.87
C GLY A 638 -6.78 32.66 7.54
N GLY A 639 -7.18 33.86 7.15
CA GLY A 639 -8.37 34.51 7.68
C GLY A 639 -8.42 35.99 7.35
N SER A 640 -9.19 36.73 8.13
CA SER A 640 -9.16 38.19 8.13
C SER A 640 -9.47 38.76 9.51
N TYR A 641 -8.98 39.97 9.79
CA TYR A 641 -9.26 40.73 11.01
C TYR A 641 -9.64 42.18 10.68
N ASP A 642 -10.38 42.84 11.57
CA ASP A 642 -10.88 44.20 11.37
C ASP A 642 -11.24 44.87 12.70
N THR A 643 -11.43 46.19 12.69
CA THR A 643 -11.96 46.96 13.83
C THR A 643 -13.48 46.85 13.89
N VAL A 644 -13.97 45.88 14.65
CA VAL A 644 -15.39 45.61 14.89
C VAL A 644 -15.92 46.47 16.04
N ASN A 645 -17.14 47.00 15.92
CA ASN A 645 -17.86 47.61 17.04
C ASN A 645 -18.54 46.52 17.89
N TYR A 646 -17.78 45.91 18.80
CA TYR A 646 -18.22 44.78 19.62
C TYR A 646 -18.82 45.28 20.95
N TYR A 647 -20.12 45.09 21.14
CA TYR A 647 -20.89 45.58 22.29
C TYR A 647 -20.60 47.05 22.66
N GLY A 648 -20.58 47.93 21.64
CA GLY A 648 -20.36 49.37 21.79
C GLY A 648 -18.89 49.81 21.89
N ASN A 649 -17.95 48.87 21.92
CA ASN A 649 -16.51 49.15 21.97
C ASN A 649 -15.84 48.75 20.64
N ARG A 650 -14.99 49.62 20.09
CA ARG A 650 -14.17 49.28 18.92
C ARG A 650 -13.02 48.36 19.33
N LYS A 651 -13.09 47.08 18.95
CA LYS A 651 -12.06 46.06 19.16
C LYS A 651 -11.55 45.56 17.82
N MET A 652 -10.24 45.33 17.69
CA MET A 652 -9.70 44.66 16.51
C MET A 652 -9.73 43.15 16.75
N LEU A 653 -10.53 42.42 15.97
CA LEU A 653 -10.86 41.01 16.20
C LEU A 653 -10.68 40.18 14.93
N ILE A 654 -10.44 38.88 15.08
CA ILE A 654 -10.48 37.91 13.98
C ILE A 654 -11.92 37.83 13.45
N LYS A 655 -12.12 38.31 12.22
CA LYS A 655 -13.42 38.24 11.53
C LYS A 655 -13.68 36.89 10.88
N SER A 656 -12.64 36.26 10.30
CA SER A 656 -12.78 34.97 9.62
C SER A 656 -11.51 34.11 9.73
N LEU A 657 -11.68 32.79 9.54
CA LEU A 657 -10.58 31.81 9.50
C LEU A 657 -10.78 30.81 8.35
N ILE A 658 -9.67 30.34 7.78
CA ILE A 658 -9.60 29.26 6.80
C ILE A 658 -8.30 28.47 6.99
N PHE A 659 -8.37 27.14 6.90
CA PHE A 659 -7.21 26.26 7.09
C PHE A 659 -6.87 25.54 5.77
N LYS A 660 -5.59 25.52 5.40
CA LYS A 660 -5.06 24.75 4.26
C LYS A 660 -4.39 23.46 4.73
N THR A 661 -4.44 22.43 3.90
CA THR A 661 -3.78 21.12 4.16
C THR A 661 -2.68 20.81 3.14
N SER A 662 -1.81 19.87 3.47
CA SER A 662 -0.82 19.28 2.54
C SER A 662 -1.48 18.77 1.26
N TYR A 663 -2.64 18.10 1.38
CA TYR A 663 -3.45 17.62 0.23
C TYR A 663 -4.21 18.72 -0.52
N GLY A 664 -3.87 20.00 -0.31
CA GLY A 664 -4.45 21.15 -1.02
C GLY A 664 -5.92 21.42 -0.70
N ARG A 665 -6.55 20.68 0.22
CA ARG A 665 -7.90 21.00 0.69
C ARG A 665 -7.84 22.25 1.56
N SER A 666 -8.73 23.19 1.28
CA SER A 666 -9.07 24.28 2.21
C SER A 666 -10.31 23.93 3.01
N SER A 667 -10.39 24.40 4.25
CA SER A 667 -11.63 24.36 5.03
C SER A 667 -12.70 25.29 4.41
N PRO A 668 -13.97 25.14 4.80
CA PRO A 668 -14.93 26.23 4.67
C PRO A 668 -14.39 27.50 5.33
N LEU A 669 -14.86 28.67 4.87
CA LEU A 669 -14.62 29.92 5.58
C LEU A 669 -15.46 29.94 6.87
N PHE A 670 -14.78 30.06 8.01
CA PHE A 670 -15.41 30.31 9.31
C PHE A 670 -15.50 31.82 9.57
N GLY A 671 -16.51 32.28 10.29
CA GLY A 671 -16.70 33.72 10.52
C GLY A 671 -17.31 34.48 9.34
N VAL A 672 -17.02 35.78 9.26
CA VAL A 672 -17.80 36.77 8.52
C VAL A 672 -16.99 37.44 7.40
N ARG A 673 -17.43 37.26 6.15
CA ARG A 673 -16.71 37.70 4.94
C ARG A 673 -16.86 39.20 4.60
N GLN A 674 -17.87 39.90 5.13
CA GLN A 674 -18.15 41.30 4.80
C GLN A 674 -18.40 42.19 6.03
N PRO A 675 -18.09 43.51 5.98
CA PRO A 675 -17.13 44.12 5.05
C PRO A 675 -15.77 43.41 5.11
N ALA A 676 -14.96 43.54 4.06
CA ALA A 676 -13.63 42.91 4.00
C ALA A 676 -12.68 43.61 4.99
N GLY A 677 -12.15 42.84 5.94
CA GLY A 677 -11.06 43.26 6.82
C GLY A 677 -9.70 43.08 6.16
N THR A 678 -8.62 43.27 6.93
CA THR A 678 -7.27 42.89 6.52
C THR A 678 -7.19 41.36 6.44
N GLU A 679 -7.00 40.81 5.24
CA GLU A 679 -6.79 39.37 5.02
C GLU A 679 -5.36 38.95 5.40
N PHE A 680 -5.20 37.72 5.87
CA PHE A 680 -3.90 37.13 6.19
C PHE A 680 -3.81 35.66 5.78
N MET A 681 -2.57 35.19 5.60
CA MET A 681 -2.23 33.77 5.44
C MET A 681 -0.92 33.52 6.19
N LEU A 682 -0.96 32.63 7.18
CA LEU A 682 0.19 32.24 8.00
C LEU A 682 0.59 30.83 7.64
N GLU A 683 1.74 30.70 7.01
CA GLU A 683 2.30 29.45 6.48
C GLU A 683 3.75 29.30 6.99
N SER A 684 4.21 28.06 7.12
CA SER A 684 5.60 27.77 7.50
C SER A 684 6.58 28.21 6.40
N LYS A 685 7.76 28.70 6.80
CA LYS A 685 8.86 29.00 5.86
C LYS A 685 9.45 27.74 5.20
N SER A 686 9.11 26.55 5.69
CA SER A 686 9.61 25.25 5.22
C SER A 686 8.50 24.19 5.10
N GLY A 687 7.25 24.61 4.85
CA GLY A 687 6.13 23.68 4.59
C GLY A 687 5.67 22.82 5.79
N GLY A 688 6.00 23.24 7.01
CA GLY A 688 5.77 22.51 8.24
C GLY A 688 4.32 22.21 8.59
N LYS A 689 4.15 21.16 9.40
CA LYS A 689 2.88 20.71 9.97
C LYS A 689 2.47 21.61 11.12
N LEU A 690 1.18 21.98 11.21
CA LEU A 690 0.63 22.71 12.35
C LEU A 690 0.67 21.83 13.63
N VAL A 691 1.48 22.24 14.61
CA VAL A 691 1.72 21.54 15.89
C VAL A 691 1.18 22.29 17.11
N GLY A 692 0.85 23.56 16.98
CA GLY A 692 0.34 24.36 18.10
C GLY A 692 -0.33 25.64 17.65
N PHE A 693 -0.96 26.32 18.60
CA PHE A 693 -1.43 27.70 18.44
C PHE A 693 -1.03 28.53 19.67
N HIS A 694 -0.82 29.81 19.43
CA HIS A 694 -0.80 30.86 20.44
C HIS A 694 -1.67 32.02 19.94
N GLY A 695 -2.06 32.92 20.82
CA GLY A 695 -2.96 33.98 20.43
C GLY A 695 -3.43 34.85 21.58
N ARG A 696 -4.53 35.55 21.33
CA ARG A 696 -5.20 36.40 22.29
C ARG A 696 -6.72 36.25 22.18
N SER A 697 -7.41 36.14 23.31
CA SER A 697 -8.87 36.14 23.33
C SER A 697 -9.42 36.68 24.64
N GLY A 698 -10.54 37.40 24.55
CA GLY A 698 -11.44 37.70 25.65
C GLY A 698 -12.83 37.16 25.34
N GLU A 699 -13.79 38.07 25.19
CA GLU A 699 -15.17 37.77 24.76
C GLU A 699 -15.23 37.17 23.34
N ALA A 700 -14.20 37.42 22.52
CA ALA A 700 -14.03 36.88 21.18
C ALA A 700 -12.54 36.58 20.91
N LEU A 701 -12.21 36.09 19.71
CA LEU A 701 -10.83 35.85 19.29
C LEU A 701 -10.20 37.17 18.82
N ASP A 702 -9.37 37.79 19.67
CA ASP A 702 -8.65 39.02 19.36
C ASP A 702 -7.55 38.77 18.32
N ALA A 703 -6.70 37.74 18.53
CA ALA A 703 -5.59 37.40 17.64
C ALA A 703 -5.23 35.91 17.65
N ILE A 704 -4.56 35.43 16.59
CA ILE A 704 -4.12 34.04 16.43
C ILE A 704 -2.77 33.96 15.69
N GLY A 705 -1.90 33.03 16.12
CA GLY A 705 -0.63 32.69 15.48
C GLY A 705 -0.37 31.17 15.58
N PRO A 706 0.00 30.48 14.49
CA PRO A 706 0.34 29.06 14.54
C PRO A 706 1.76 28.83 15.06
N TYR A 707 1.97 27.65 15.63
CA TYR A 707 3.26 26.97 15.60
C TYR A 707 3.23 25.94 14.48
N PHE A 708 4.15 26.07 13.53
CA PHE A 708 4.45 24.99 12.61
C PHE A 708 5.66 24.23 13.12
N SER A 709 5.67 22.90 13.01
CA SER A 709 6.88 22.10 13.18
C SER A 709 8.01 22.75 12.39
N THR A 710 9.21 22.82 12.94
CA THR A 710 10.43 23.05 12.16
C THR A 710 10.68 21.80 11.31
N SER A 711 9.88 21.67 10.25
CA SER A 711 10.20 20.84 9.11
C SER A 711 11.53 21.32 8.59
N SER A 712 12.57 20.57 8.92
CA SER A 712 13.87 20.68 8.30
C SER A 712 13.84 20.13 6.86
N PHE A 713 12.65 19.86 6.31
CA PHE A 713 12.41 19.52 4.92
C PHE A 713 12.52 20.78 4.03
N LYS A 714 13.47 20.78 3.08
CA LYS A 714 13.51 21.74 1.98
C LYS A 714 12.50 21.31 0.91
N HIS A 715 11.46 22.12 0.72
CA HIS A 715 10.47 21.95 -0.35
C HIS A 715 10.98 22.52 -1.68
N PHE A 716 10.49 21.98 -2.80
CA PHE A 716 10.68 22.52 -4.15
C PHE A 716 9.35 22.66 -4.86
N ASP A 717 9.03 23.90 -5.25
CA ASP A 717 7.79 24.26 -5.93
C ASP A 717 7.58 23.46 -7.21
N ILE A 718 6.33 22.99 -7.38
CA ILE A 718 5.91 22.09 -8.46
C ILE A 718 6.26 22.65 -9.84
N GLN A 719 7.08 21.90 -10.59
CA GLN A 719 7.51 22.21 -11.95
C GLN A 719 6.66 21.44 -12.97
N GLY A 720 5.96 22.17 -13.83
CA GLY A 720 5.17 21.61 -14.92
C GLY A 720 4.06 22.55 -15.36
N ASN A 721 2.90 22.01 -15.71
CA ASN A 721 1.70 22.77 -16.07
C ASN A 721 0.57 22.62 -15.00
N ASN A 722 -0.51 23.40 -15.13
CA ASN A 722 -1.64 23.40 -14.18
C ASN A 722 -2.72 22.33 -14.46
N GLY A 723 -2.47 21.41 -15.39
CA GLY A 723 -3.34 20.29 -15.75
C GLY A 723 -3.40 19.20 -14.68
N GLY A 724 -4.22 18.18 -14.91
CA GLY A 724 -4.38 17.04 -14.00
C GLY A 724 -4.93 17.36 -12.61
N SER A 725 -5.07 16.30 -11.81
CA SER A 725 -5.38 16.39 -10.37
C SER A 725 -4.09 16.59 -9.59
N ALA A 726 -4.10 17.48 -8.60
CA ALA A 726 -2.98 17.67 -7.69
C ALA A 726 -2.86 16.48 -6.71
N TRP A 727 -1.63 16.19 -6.29
CA TRP A 727 -1.29 15.15 -5.32
C TRP A 727 -0.05 15.56 -4.52
N ASP A 728 0.05 15.09 -3.28
CA ASP A 728 1.23 15.18 -2.43
C ASP A 728 1.32 13.86 -1.66
N ASP A 729 2.45 13.16 -1.76
CA ASP A 729 2.65 11.93 -1.00
C ASP A 729 2.94 12.23 0.47
N GLY A 730 3.37 13.45 0.79
CA GLY A 730 3.85 13.87 2.11
C GLY A 730 5.35 13.63 2.30
N ALA A 731 5.77 13.49 3.56
CA ALA A 731 7.16 13.24 3.94
C ALA A 731 7.34 11.90 4.66
N TYR A 732 8.48 11.26 4.40
CA TYR A 732 8.87 9.92 4.83
C TYR A 732 10.33 9.91 5.35
N ASP A 733 10.85 8.76 5.75
CA ASP A 733 12.24 8.64 6.21
C ASP A 733 13.23 8.52 5.04
N GLY A 734 12.72 8.20 3.84
CA GLY A 734 13.43 8.19 2.57
C GLY A 734 12.73 7.40 1.47
N VAL A 735 13.28 7.46 0.25
CA VAL A 735 12.84 6.69 -0.93
C VAL A 735 13.70 5.44 -1.08
N ARG A 736 13.07 4.26 -1.25
CA ARG A 736 13.73 2.97 -1.50
C ARG A 736 13.55 2.46 -2.94
N LYS A 737 12.47 2.85 -3.63
CA LYS A 737 12.28 2.54 -5.05
C LYS A 737 11.53 3.66 -5.76
N VAL A 738 11.91 3.91 -7.01
CA VAL A 738 11.13 4.68 -7.99
C VAL A 738 10.79 3.77 -9.15
N LEU A 739 9.57 3.86 -9.69
CA LEU A 739 9.20 3.30 -10.98
C LEU A 739 8.68 4.45 -11.86
N VAL A 740 9.14 4.53 -13.10
CA VAL A 740 8.73 5.57 -14.06
C VAL A 740 8.24 4.92 -15.35
N GLY A 741 6.96 5.14 -15.67
CA GLY A 741 6.38 4.77 -16.97
C GLY A 741 6.34 5.96 -17.90
N LYS A 742 6.61 5.73 -19.19
CA LYS A 742 6.49 6.74 -20.25
C LYS A 742 5.28 6.46 -21.15
N HIS A 743 4.99 7.39 -22.04
CA HIS A 743 4.10 7.24 -23.17
C HIS A 743 4.42 8.32 -24.20
N ASN A 744 4.81 7.93 -25.42
CA ASN A 744 5.39 8.82 -26.42
C ASN A 744 6.56 9.64 -25.83
N THR A 745 6.51 10.97 -25.89
CA THR A 745 7.53 11.91 -25.40
C THR A 745 7.43 12.26 -23.91
N TYR A 746 6.42 11.75 -23.19
CA TYR A 746 6.09 12.20 -21.84
C TYR A 746 6.19 11.09 -20.79
N VAL A 747 6.48 11.48 -19.54
CA VAL A 747 6.33 10.61 -18.38
C VAL A 747 4.83 10.39 -18.14
N SER A 748 4.36 9.16 -18.28
CA SER A 748 2.95 8.81 -18.16
C SER A 748 2.56 8.43 -16.73
N TYR A 749 3.50 7.88 -15.98
CA TYR A 749 3.29 7.26 -14.69
C TYR A 749 4.53 7.40 -13.80
N VAL A 750 4.31 7.60 -12.50
CA VAL A 750 5.33 7.38 -11.48
C VAL A 750 4.76 6.56 -10.33
N LYS A 751 5.57 5.70 -9.73
CA LYS A 751 5.31 5.09 -8.42
C LYS A 751 6.54 5.24 -7.54
N PHE A 752 6.34 5.60 -6.29
CA PHE A 752 7.39 5.74 -5.28
C PHE A 752 7.13 4.76 -4.15
N GLU A 753 8.19 4.12 -3.65
CA GLU A 753 8.14 3.26 -2.46
C GLU A 753 9.04 3.86 -1.38
N TYR A 754 8.40 4.33 -0.32
CA TYR A 754 8.96 5.08 0.80
C TYR A 754 9.07 4.23 2.07
N VAL A 755 9.92 4.67 3.00
CA VAL A 755 10.10 4.07 4.32
C VAL A 755 9.49 4.97 5.41
N LYS A 756 8.76 4.41 6.38
CA LYS A 756 8.20 5.13 7.54
C LYS A 756 8.28 4.24 8.78
N GLY A 757 9.31 4.44 9.60
CA GLY A 757 9.79 3.45 10.55
C GLY A 757 10.10 2.13 9.83
N GLU A 758 9.67 1.01 10.40
CA GLU A 758 9.83 -0.33 9.80
C GLU A 758 8.90 -0.60 8.60
N LYS A 759 8.01 0.35 8.22
CA LYS A 759 6.94 0.12 7.23
C LYS A 759 7.29 0.68 5.85
N MET A 760 7.04 -0.13 4.83
CA MET A 760 7.02 0.31 3.43
C MET A 760 5.66 0.93 3.08
N ILE A 761 5.66 2.10 2.44
CA ILE A 761 4.45 2.81 1.98
C ILE A 761 4.65 3.18 0.51
N SER A 762 3.63 3.02 -0.35
CA SER A 762 3.79 3.30 -1.78
C SER A 762 2.65 4.11 -2.39
N HIS A 763 3.02 5.13 -3.17
CA HIS A 763 2.10 6.03 -3.88
C HIS A 763 2.36 5.98 -5.39
N ALA A 764 1.32 6.18 -6.20
CA ALA A 764 1.37 6.01 -7.64
C ALA A 764 0.44 6.99 -8.38
N HIS A 765 0.97 7.65 -9.42
CA HIS A 765 0.36 8.80 -10.09
C HIS A 765 0.39 8.66 -11.61
N GLY A 766 -0.53 9.33 -12.31
CA GLY A 766 -0.70 9.22 -13.76
C GLY A 766 -1.35 7.89 -14.21
N LYS A 767 -0.93 7.38 -15.37
CA LYS A 767 -1.43 6.13 -15.97
C LYS A 767 -0.31 5.31 -16.57
N ILE A 768 -0.21 4.05 -16.17
CA ILE A 768 0.61 3.04 -16.87
C ILE A 768 0.09 2.94 -18.32
N ARG A 769 1.01 3.00 -19.27
CA ARG A 769 0.76 2.89 -20.72
C ARG A 769 1.81 1.96 -21.33
N ASP A 770 3.08 2.37 -21.20
CA ASP A 770 4.23 1.50 -21.42
C ASP A 770 4.66 0.84 -20.09
N ALA A 771 5.47 -0.20 -20.14
CA ALA A 771 6.01 -0.86 -18.95
C ALA A 771 6.92 0.11 -18.16
N PRO A 772 6.65 0.34 -16.86
CA PRO A 772 7.45 1.26 -16.06
C PRO A 772 8.82 0.67 -15.76
N HIS A 773 9.86 1.50 -15.89
CA HIS A 773 11.24 1.13 -15.58
C HIS A 773 11.53 1.45 -14.11
N GLU A 774 12.32 0.62 -13.42
CA GLU A 774 12.60 0.79 -12.00
C GLU A 774 13.98 1.39 -11.70
N PHE A 775 14.08 2.04 -10.54
CA PHE A 775 15.31 2.48 -9.92
C PHE A 775 15.24 2.15 -8.42
N VAL A 776 16.04 1.18 -7.99
CA VAL A 776 16.14 0.77 -6.58
C VAL A 776 17.23 1.59 -5.89
N VAL A 777 16.94 2.04 -4.68
CA VAL A 777 17.81 2.83 -3.82
C VAL A 777 18.09 2.00 -2.57
N GLU A 778 19.37 1.82 -2.22
CA GLU A 778 19.84 0.95 -1.13
C GLU A 778 19.61 1.56 0.27
N TYR A 779 18.39 2.01 0.56
CA TYR A 779 18.02 2.65 1.82
C TYR A 779 18.25 1.71 3.03
N PRO A 780 18.84 2.19 4.16
CA PRO A 780 19.22 3.58 4.47
C PRO A 780 20.62 4.01 3.97
N ASN A 781 21.42 3.05 3.49
CA ASN A 781 22.84 3.25 3.13
C ASN A 781 23.04 4.05 1.83
N GLU A 782 21.98 4.20 1.03
CA GLU A 782 21.88 5.09 -0.11
C GLU A 782 20.56 5.88 -0.02
N TYR A 783 20.57 7.12 -0.51
CA TYR A 783 19.40 7.97 -0.63
C TYR A 783 19.55 8.91 -1.82
N ILE A 784 18.44 9.34 -2.42
CA ILE A 784 18.45 10.30 -3.53
C ILE A 784 18.81 11.70 -3.00
N THR A 785 19.74 12.37 -3.69
CA THR A 785 20.32 13.69 -3.34
C THR A 785 19.97 14.78 -4.35
N SER A 786 19.65 14.40 -5.59
CA SER A 786 19.11 15.31 -6.61
C SER A 786 18.09 14.61 -7.51
N VAL A 787 17.07 15.35 -7.95
CA VAL A 787 16.13 14.95 -9.00
C VAL A 787 16.25 15.94 -10.15
N GLU A 788 16.54 15.46 -11.34
CA GLU A 788 16.68 16.25 -12.55
C GLU A 788 15.61 15.82 -13.55
N GLY A 789 15.19 16.72 -14.44
CA GLY A 789 14.18 16.36 -15.45
C GLY A 789 13.98 17.44 -16.49
N THR A 790 13.11 17.14 -17.46
CA THR A 790 12.67 18.09 -18.49
C THR A 790 11.15 18.25 -18.52
N ILE A 791 10.71 19.42 -18.95
CA ILE A 791 9.31 19.79 -19.16
C ILE A 791 9.18 20.42 -20.55
N ASP A 792 8.37 19.79 -21.39
CA ASP A 792 7.89 20.36 -22.66
C ASP A 792 6.48 20.93 -22.42
N VAL A 793 5.42 20.28 -22.90
CA VAL A 793 4.04 20.55 -22.46
C VAL A 793 3.79 19.93 -21.08
N TYR A 794 4.33 18.74 -20.84
CA TYR A 794 4.23 17.95 -19.60
C TYR A 794 5.63 17.57 -19.10
N VAL A 795 5.76 16.89 -17.96
CA VAL A 795 7.04 16.29 -17.54
C VAL A 795 7.45 15.26 -18.60
N SER A 796 8.55 15.54 -19.30
CA SER A 796 9.04 14.76 -20.44
C SER A 796 10.14 13.79 -20.04
N SER A 797 11.00 14.14 -19.08
CA SER A 797 11.96 13.19 -18.49
C SER A 797 12.23 13.39 -17.00
N LEU A 798 12.75 12.33 -16.36
CA LEU A 798 13.21 12.30 -14.97
C LEU A 798 14.51 11.48 -14.83
N THR A 799 15.44 11.96 -14.00
CA THR A 799 16.72 11.32 -13.64
C THR A 799 16.99 11.54 -12.15
N PHE A 800 17.50 10.54 -11.44
CA PHE A 800 17.76 10.61 -10.00
C PHE A 800 19.26 10.41 -9.71
N LYS A 801 19.83 11.21 -8.82
CA LYS A 801 21.22 11.07 -8.34
C LYS A 801 21.22 10.71 -6.85
N THR A 802 22.17 9.91 -6.41
CA THR A 802 22.22 9.39 -5.02
C THR A 802 23.47 9.79 -4.26
N SER A 803 23.45 9.59 -2.94
CA SER A 803 24.59 9.79 -2.04
C SER A 803 25.80 8.91 -2.33
N LYS A 804 25.61 7.76 -2.98
CA LYS A 804 26.70 6.90 -3.48
C LYS A 804 27.26 7.36 -4.84
N GLY A 805 26.80 8.49 -5.38
CA GLY A 805 27.18 8.99 -6.70
C GLY A 805 26.54 8.24 -7.87
N ARG A 806 25.68 7.24 -7.61
CA ARG A 806 24.90 6.57 -8.67
C ARG A 806 23.92 7.56 -9.28
N THR A 807 23.78 7.50 -10.61
CA THR A 807 22.77 8.23 -11.37
C THR A 807 21.86 7.20 -12.05
N SER A 808 20.54 7.41 -12.02
CA SER A 808 19.59 6.53 -12.71
C SER A 808 19.72 6.65 -14.24
N PRO A 809 19.21 5.68 -15.01
CA PRO A 809 18.81 5.95 -16.38
C PRO A 809 17.88 7.17 -16.44
N THR A 810 17.95 7.94 -17.52
CA THR A 810 16.96 9.00 -17.77
C THR A 810 15.67 8.37 -18.27
N PHE A 811 14.61 8.49 -17.47
CA PHE A 811 13.28 7.96 -17.78
C PHE A 811 12.49 8.98 -18.59
N GLY A 812 11.83 8.54 -19.66
CA GLY A 812 11.11 9.43 -20.59
C GLY A 812 11.98 9.88 -21.77
N THR A 813 11.81 11.13 -22.21
CA THR A 813 12.50 11.72 -23.37
C THR A 813 12.97 13.14 -23.05
N VAL A 814 14.27 13.43 -23.25
CA VAL A 814 14.88 14.73 -22.91
C VAL A 814 14.49 15.80 -23.93
N VAL A 815 13.35 16.48 -23.69
CA VAL A 815 12.79 17.53 -24.57
C VAL A 815 12.17 18.64 -23.72
N GLY A 816 12.43 19.90 -24.06
CA GLY A 816 11.88 21.07 -23.36
C GLY A 816 12.84 21.69 -22.33
N ARG A 817 12.32 22.49 -21.40
CA ARG A 817 13.12 23.16 -20.36
C ARG A 817 13.57 22.16 -19.30
N THR A 818 14.77 22.33 -18.75
CA THR A 818 15.24 21.55 -17.59
C THR A 818 14.66 22.05 -16.27
N PHE A 819 14.62 21.16 -15.27
CA PHE A 819 14.46 21.51 -13.85
C PHE A 819 15.34 20.59 -12.99
N VAL A 820 15.70 21.07 -11.80
CA VAL A 820 16.55 20.36 -10.82
C VAL A 820 16.05 20.63 -9.41
N PHE A 821 15.94 19.57 -8.60
CA PHE A 821 15.66 19.63 -7.16
C PHE A 821 16.87 19.07 -6.42
N GLU A 822 17.74 19.95 -5.92
CA GLU A 822 18.99 19.56 -5.23
C GLU A 822 19.21 20.31 -3.91
N ALA A 823 19.64 19.57 -2.89
CA ALA A 823 19.78 20.06 -1.53
C ALA A 823 21.02 19.47 -0.85
N LYS A 824 22.15 20.20 -0.89
CA LYS A 824 23.41 19.79 -0.26
C LYS A 824 23.22 19.60 1.26
N GLY A 825 23.48 18.39 1.76
CA GLY A 825 23.25 18.02 3.16
C GLY A 825 21.86 17.45 3.45
N PHE A 826 21.08 17.11 2.42
CA PHE A 826 19.73 16.59 2.54
C PHE A 826 19.54 15.31 1.67
N LYS A 827 18.48 14.55 1.99
CA LYS A 827 17.99 13.35 1.30
C LYS A 827 16.54 13.58 0.84
N LEU A 828 16.19 13.10 -0.35
CA LEU A 828 14.81 13.11 -0.83
C LEU A 828 13.92 12.21 0.05
N VAL A 829 12.75 12.72 0.43
CA VAL A 829 11.80 12.05 1.33
C VAL A 829 10.35 12.10 0.86
N GLY A 830 10.03 12.75 -0.25
CA GLY A 830 8.66 12.88 -0.73
C GLY A 830 8.57 13.56 -2.09
N PHE A 831 7.50 13.27 -2.81
CA PHE A 831 7.11 13.95 -4.03
C PHE A 831 5.70 14.53 -3.90
N CYS A 832 5.48 15.65 -4.57
CA CYS A 832 4.15 16.18 -4.86
C CYS A 832 4.05 16.50 -6.36
N GLY A 833 2.88 16.86 -6.85
CA GLY A 833 2.74 17.19 -8.26
C GLY A 833 1.31 17.26 -8.74
N ARG A 834 1.16 17.04 -10.05
CA ARG A 834 -0.12 16.98 -10.74
C ARG A 834 -0.10 15.85 -11.78
N SER A 835 -1.20 15.11 -11.93
CA SER A 835 -1.27 14.03 -12.92
C SER A 835 -2.67 13.78 -13.51
N SER A 836 -2.69 13.22 -14.70
CA SER A 836 -3.89 12.97 -15.51
C SER A 836 -3.79 11.61 -16.24
N ASN A 837 -3.63 11.62 -17.57
CA ASN A 837 -3.09 10.49 -18.34
C ASN A 837 -1.55 10.52 -18.40
N VAL A 838 -0.94 11.61 -17.96
CA VAL A 838 0.51 11.85 -17.87
C VAL A 838 0.85 12.54 -16.55
N ILE A 839 2.13 12.76 -16.27
CA ILE A 839 2.58 13.60 -15.16
C ILE A 839 2.61 15.06 -15.64
N ASP A 840 1.57 15.80 -15.27
CA ASP A 840 1.37 17.20 -15.63
C ASP A 840 2.42 18.13 -14.98
N ALA A 841 2.81 17.83 -13.74
CA ALA A 841 3.84 18.54 -13.01
C ALA A 841 4.39 17.73 -11.82
N LEU A 842 5.60 18.06 -11.35
CA LEU A 842 6.29 17.39 -10.23
C LEU A 842 7.00 18.41 -9.32
N GLY A 843 6.93 18.23 -8.00
CA GLY A 843 7.67 18.94 -6.95
C GLY A 843 8.22 17.95 -5.92
N ALA A 844 9.08 18.37 -4.99
CA ALA A 844 9.82 17.45 -4.12
C ALA A 844 10.09 17.95 -2.69
N ASN A 845 10.21 17.02 -1.74
CA ASN A 845 10.50 17.25 -0.33
C ASN A 845 11.84 16.60 0.06
N PHE A 846 12.76 17.34 0.68
CA PHE A 846 14.12 16.88 1.04
C PHE A 846 14.45 17.10 2.53
N ALA A 847 14.69 16.05 3.31
CA ALA A 847 15.05 16.10 4.76
C ALA A 847 16.56 16.23 4.98
N PRO A 848 17.06 16.75 6.11
CA PRO A 848 18.48 16.72 6.41
C PRO A 848 18.97 15.27 6.59
N LEU A 849 20.28 15.10 6.53
CA LEU A 849 20.90 13.86 7.00
C LEU A 849 20.88 13.84 8.54
N PRO A 850 20.65 12.67 9.18
CA PRO A 850 20.80 12.55 10.62
C PRO A 850 22.23 12.93 11.04
N THR A 851 22.36 13.78 12.05
CA THR A 851 23.62 13.97 12.75
C THR A 851 24.05 12.63 13.36
N PRO A 852 25.35 12.24 13.29
CA PRO A 852 25.84 11.10 14.05
C PRO A 852 25.53 11.29 15.54
N ALA A 853 25.02 10.25 16.18
CA ALA A 853 24.93 10.24 17.64
C ALA A 853 26.37 10.25 18.22
N PRO A 854 26.63 10.95 19.33
CA PRO A 854 27.89 10.79 20.04
C PRO A 854 28.02 9.34 20.53
N ASP A 855 29.23 8.78 20.44
CA ASP A 855 29.49 7.41 20.90
C ASP A 855 29.10 7.24 22.37
N VAL A 856 28.30 6.21 22.64
CA VAL A 856 27.95 5.83 24.01
C VAL A 856 29.12 5.00 24.56
N ASP A 857 30.08 5.71 25.14
CA ASP A 857 31.26 5.11 25.77
C ASP A 857 30.84 4.13 26.87
N THR A 858 31.40 2.92 26.81
CA THR A 858 31.00 1.79 27.69
C THR A 858 31.95 1.67 28.87
N ASP A 859 31.95 2.71 29.72
CA ASP A 859 32.72 2.68 30.97
C ASP A 859 32.24 1.54 31.88
N ASN A 860 33.15 0.60 32.14
CA ASN A 860 33.01 -0.46 33.13
C ASN A 860 34.11 -0.25 34.17
N GLY A 861 33.81 0.61 35.14
CA GLY A 861 34.81 1.41 35.86
C GLY A 861 35.88 0.64 36.64
N GLY A 862 37.07 1.24 36.70
CA GLY A 862 38.24 0.68 37.38
C GLY A 862 39.24 1.73 37.89
N ASN A 863 39.15 2.04 39.18
CA ASN A 863 40.10 2.80 40.02
C ASN A 863 40.37 4.28 39.72
N ASN A 864 40.23 5.08 40.78
CA ASN A 864 40.89 6.38 40.93
C ASN A 864 42.42 6.20 40.89
N ASN A 865 43.16 7.16 40.33
CA ASN A 865 44.03 7.95 41.20
C ASN A 865 44.41 9.34 40.64
N ASP A 866 44.90 10.16 41.58
CA ASP A 866 45.29 11.56 41.51
C ASP A 866 46.18 12.06 40.32
N ASN A 867 45.70 13.14 39.70
CA ASN A 867 46.28 14.50 39.77
C ASN A 867 47.55 14.90 38.96
N THR A 868 47.54 16.15 38.47
CA THR A 868 48.59 16.90 37.74
C THR A 868 49.03 16.34 36.37
N GLY A 869 49.33 17.16 35.35
CA GLY A 869 49.24 18.63 35.25
C GLY A 869 49.94 19.18 33.98
N THR A 870 49.74 20.47 33.70
CA THR A 870 50.56 21.32 32.78
C THR A 870 50.80 20.89 31.32
N ASN A 871 50.05 21.54 30.42
CA ASN A 871 50.51 22.10 29.12
C ASN A 871 51.77 23.02 29.36
N PRO A 872 52.60 23.47 28.37
CA PRO A 872 52.29 23.60 26.93
C PRO A 872 53.44 23.42 25.88
N GLY A 873 53.06 23.49 24.59
CA GLY A 873 53.95 23.80 23.45
C GLY A 873 54.85 22.65 22.97
N THR A 874 55.53 22.71 21.81
CA THR A 874 55.61 23.69 20.70
C THR A 874 55.89 22.87 19.42
N ASP A 875 55.17 23.05 18.31
CA ASP A 875 55.42 24.02 17.21
C ASP A 875 56.51 23.55 16.21
N ASP A 876 56.38 23.92 14.92
CA ASP A 876 57.32 23.65 13.78
C ASP A 876 57.63 22.16 13.40
N THR A 877 58.01 21.77 12.17
CA THR A 877 57.91 22.38 10.81
C THR A 877 57.88 21.30 9.69
N GLU A 878 57.31 21.67 8.54
CA GLU A 878 57.63 21.34 7.13
C GLU A 878 58.21 19.99 6.58
N ALA A 879 57.88 19.77 5.30
CA ALA A 879 58.75 19.26 4.22
C ALA A 879 59.01 17.72 4.00
N ASN A 880 58.09 17.13 3.24
CA ASN A 880 58.33 16.68 1.84
C ASN A 880 58.95 15.29 1.50
N SER A 881 58.27 14.63 0.54
CA SER A 881 58.75 13.66 -0.47
C SER A 881 59.44 12.34 -0.08
N GLY A 882 58.72 11.23 -0.34
CA GLY A 882 59.24 10.14 -1.18
C GLY A 882 59.56 8.79 -0.51
N GLY A 883 59.69 7.74 -1.34
CA GLY A 883 60.48 6.54 -0.99
C GLY A 883 59.75 5.37 -0.29
N ASN A 884 58.93 4.65 -1.05
CA ASN A 884 58.34 3.33 -0.73
C ASN A 884 59.27 2.28 -0.04
N SER A 885 58.69 1.48 0.86
CA SER A 885 59.09 0.10 1.31
C SER A 885 59.91 -0.10 2.61
N SER A 886 59.54 -1.15 3.36
CA SER A 886 60.09 -1.67 4.66
C SER A 886 60.06 -0.68 5.84
N GLY A 887 59.71 -1.03 7.08
CA GLY A 887 59.76 -2.30 7.84
C GLY A 887 60.62 -2.05 9.10
N ILE A 888 60.43 -2.60 10.31
CA ILE A 888 59.72 -3.76 10.90
C ILE A 888 59.38 -3.35 12.36
N ASP A 889 58.20 -3.62 12.93
CA ASP A 889 57.85 -4.69 13.91
C ASP A 889 56.44 -4.37 14.47
N GLY A 890 55.64 -5.29 15.05
CA GLY A 890 55.81 -6.72 15.25
C GLY A 890 54.65 -7.32 16.08
N SER A 891 54.15 -8.50 15.70
CA SER A 891 53.05 -9.29 16.32
C SER A 891 51.62 -8.69 16.33
N GLY A 892 50.55 -9.46 16.07
CA GLY A 892 50.55 -10.83 15.53
C GLY A 892 49.21 -11.58 15.53
N SER A 893 48.44 -11.48 14.44
CA SER A 893 47.67 -12.62 13.88
C SER A 893 47.55 -12.43 12.36
N ASN A 894 47.56 -13.50 11.58
CA ASN A 894 48.05 -13.47 10.19
C ASN A 894 47.29 -14.39 9.23
N THR A 895 46.86 -13.85 8.08
CA THR A 895 46.78 -14.59 6.80
C THR A 895 47.12 -13.66 5.62
N ASP A 896 48.41 -13.42 5.38
CA ASP A 896 48.89 -12.73 4.17
C ASP A 896 48.74 -13.61 2.92
N TYR A 897 47.53 -13.61 2.34
CA TYR A 897 47.21 -14.25 1.07
C TYR A 897 46.90 -13.22 0.00
N SER A 898 47.81 -13.06 -0.97
CA SER A 898 47.53 -12.33 -2.21
C SER A 898 46.66 -13.19 -3.15
N PRO A 899 45.44 -12.74 -3.54
CA PRO A 899 44.58 -13.52 -4.41
C PRO A 899 45.15 -13.71 -5.81
N GLN A 900 45.02 -14.92 -6.35
CA GLN A 900 45.50 -15.23 -7.70
C GLN A 900 44.48 -14.74 -8.74
N LYS A 901 44.84 -13.72 -9.51
CA LYS A 901 44.09 -13.29 -10.70
C LYS A 901 44.27 -14.29 -11.84
N VAL A 902 43.18 -14.63 -12.53
CA VAL A 902 43.16 -15.40 -13.77
C VAL A 902 42.54 -14.51 -14.85
N GLU A 903 43.35 -14.16 -15.85
CA GLU A 903 42.99 -13.16 -16.85
C GLU A 903 41.72 -13.51 -17.65
N ALA A 904 40.98 -12.47 -18.04
CA ALA A 904 39.63 -12.61 -18.57
C ALA A 904 39.62 -13.28 -19.95
N GLN A 905 38.73 -14.27 -20.10
CA GLN A 905 38.53 -15.04 -21.32
C GLN A 905 37.35 -14.47 -22.11
N GLY A 906 37.50 -14.36 -23.44
CA GLY A 906 36.57 -13.65 -24.31
C GLY A 906 37.14 -12.34 -24.86
N GLY A 907 36.26 -11.40 -25.22
CA GLY A 907 36.60 -10.14 -25.88
C GLY A 907 36.95 -8.99 -24.93
N LYS A 908 37.76 -8.06 -25.44
CA LYS A 908 38.01 -6.73 -24.83
C LYS A 908 37.09 -5.64 -25.39
N GLY A 909 35.89 -6.03 -25.85
CA GLY A 909 34.83 -5.10 -26.22
C GLY A 909 34.23 -4.46 -24.97
N GLY A 910 33.74 -3.22 -25.06
CA GLY A 910 33.12 -2.53 -23.94
C GLY A 910 34.06 -2.00 -22.87
N ASN A 911 33.47 -1.71 -21.70
CA ASN A 911 34.17 -1.13 -20.56
C ASN A 911 34.80 -2.23 -19.71
N GLN A 912 36.04 -2.01 -19.24
CA GLN A 912 36.66 -2.86 -18.25
C GLN A 912 35.96 -2.70 -16.89
N TRP A 913 35.73 -3.82 -16.20
CA TRP A 913 35.16 -3.88 -14.86
C TRP A 913 35.95 -4.86 -13.97
N ASP A 914 35.95 -4.62 -12.65
CA ASP A 914 36.71 -5.39 -11.67
C ASP A 914 36.03 -5.25 -10.29
N ASP A 915 35.37 -6.30 -9.80
CA ASP A 915 34.68 -6.32 -8.50
C ASP A 915 35.66 -6.31 -7.31
N ARG A 916 36.96 -6.45 -7.62
CA ARG A 916 38.10 -6.67 -6.72
C ARG A 916 38.18 -8.08 -6.15
N ALA A 917 39.33 -8.34 -5.55
CA ALA A 917 39.66 -9.59 -4.86
C ALA A 917 39.53 -9.48 -3.33
N ASP A 918 38.79 -8.47 -2.83
CA ASP A 918 38.78 -8.09 -1.41
C ASP A 918 37.64 -8.76 -0.61
N HIS A 919 37.25 -9.98 -0.99
CA HIS A 919 36.09 -10.72 -0.49
C HIS A 919 36.47 -12.06 0.13
N ASP A 920 35.56 -12.59 0.96
CA ASP A 920 35.68 -13.90 1.57
C ASP A 920 35.14 -15.01 0.63
N GLY A 921 34.16 -14.69 -0.22
CA GLY A 921 33.53 -15.61 -1.16
C GLY A 921 32.27 -15.05 -1.84
N VAL A 922 31.75 -15.77 -2.84
CA VAL A 922 30.49 -15.46 -3.55
C VAL A 922 29.29 -16.04 -2.78
N THR A 923 28.18 -15.29 -2.71
CA THR A 923 26.90 -15.70 -2.06
C THR A 923 25.73 -15.82 -3.02
N LYS A 924 25.75 -15.10 -4.14
CA LYS A 924 24.68 -15.10 -5.13
C LYS A 924 25.22 -14.77 -6.51
N ILE A 925 24.65 -15.38 -7.54
CA ILE A 925 24.99 -15.14 -8.93
C ILE A 925 23.71 -14.79 -9.68
N HIS A 926 23.72 -13.64 -10.36
CA HIS A 926 22.64 -13.22 -11.25
C HIS A 926 23.15 -13.22 -12.69
N VAL A 927 22.46 -13.94 -13.58
CA VAL A 927 22.77 -13.98 -15.01
C VAL A 927 21.54 -13.61 -15.80
N ILE A 928 21.68 -12.66 -16.71
CA ILE A 928 20.64 -12.17 -17.61
C ILE A 928 21.12 -12.44 -19.02
N TYR A 929 20.34 -13.21 -19.78
CA TYR A 929 20.75 -13.78 -21.06
C TYR A 929 19.63 -13.77 -22.09
N GLY A 930 20.01 -13.54 -23.34
CA GLY A 930 19.11 -13.48 -24.49
C GLY A 930 19.87 -13.92 -25.73
N VAL A 931 20.44 -12.99 -26.49
CA VAL A 931 21.42 -13.32 -27.54
C VAL A 931 22.82 -13.36 -26.93
N GLY A 932 23.09 -14.46 -26.22
CA GLY A 932 24.23 -14.60 -25.33
C GLY A 932 23.98 -14.01 -23.94
N ILE A 933 25.04 -13.84 -23.15
CA ILE A 933 24.98 -13.24 -21.81
C ILE A 933 24.94 -11.71 -21.94
N GLU A 934 23.78 -11.12 -21.67
CA GLU A 934 23.53 -9.69 -21.81
C GLU A 934 24.02 -8.92 -20.58
N GLN A 935 23.83 -9.47 -19.37
CA GLN A 935 24.21 -8.81 -18.12
C GLN A 935 24.48 -9.83 -17.00
N ILE A 936 25.45 -9.58 -16.13
CA ILE A 936 25.85 -10.46 -15.02
C ILE A 936 26.14 -9.68 -13.73
N ARG A 937 25.93 -10.29 -12.56
CA ARG A 937 26.31 -9.76 -11.24
C ARG A 937 26.63 -10.91 -10.27
N PHE A 938 27.53 -10.64 -9.34
CA PHE A 938 27.88 -11.52 -8.24
C PHE A 938 27.72 -10.78 -6.91
N ASP A 939 26.98 -11.33 -5.95
CA ASP A 939 26.98 -10.86 -4.57
C ASP A 939 27.98 -11.66 -3.74
N TYR A 940 28.55 -11.05 -2.71
CA TYR A 940 29.72 -11.55 -1.99
C TYR A 940 29.53 -11.51 -0.47
N VAL A 941 30.39 -12.21 0.27
CA VAL A 941 30.72 -11.86 1.66
C VAL A 941 32.05 -11.12 1.67
N LYS A 942 32.18 -10.08 2.49
CA LYS A 942 33.44 -9.42 2.82
C LYS A 942 33.52 -9.18 4.32
N SER A 943 34.57 -9.66 4.97
CA SER A 943 34.77 -9.54 6.43
C SER A 943 33.55 -10.03 7.24
N GLY A 944 32.94 -11.13 6.78
CA GLY A 944 31.73 -11.72 7.36
C GLY A 944 30.41 -11.00 7.04
N GLN A 945 30.43 -9.88 6.31
CA GLN A 945 29.24 -9.09 5.98
C GLN A 945 28.83 -9.26 4.51
N PRO A 946 27.51 -9.29 4.18
CA PRO A 946 27.05 -9.35 2.80
C PRO A 946 27.38 -8.06 2.03
N LYS A 947 27.96 -8.20 0.84
CA LYS A 947 28.32 -7.11 -0.09
C LYS A 947 27.60 -7.35 -1.41
N GLU A 948 26.62 -6.50 -1.71
CA GLU A 948 25.88 -6.53 -2.98
C GLU A 948 26.77 -6.11 -4.15
N GLY A 949 26.68 -6.82 -5.28
CA GLY A 949 27.52 -6.58 -6.46
C GLY A 949 26.93 -5.59 -7.46
N THR A 950 27.78 -5.13 -8.39
CA THR A 950 27.35 -4.37 -9.57
C THR A 950 26.93 -5.27 -10.72
N PHE A 951 25.99 -4.80 -11.54
CA PHE A 951 25.65 -5.44 -12.81
C PHE A 951 26.59 -4.96 -13.93
N HIS A 952 27.17 -5.92 -14.64
CA HIS A 952 28.08 -5.73 -15.77
C HIS A 952 27.38 -6.19 -17.05
N GLY A 953 27.30 -5.33 -18.07
CA GLY A 953 26.47 -5.54 -19.27
C GLY A 953 25.10 -4.82 -19.19
N VAL A 954 24.26 -4.90 -20.23
CA VAL A 954 22.95 -4.23 -20.29
C VAL A 954 21.84 -5.20 -20.63
N ARG A 955 20.86 -5.32 -19.74
CA ARG A 955 19.64 -6.11 -19.97
C ARG A 955 18.93 -5.70 -21.28
N GLY A 956 18.81 -6.63 -22.21
CA GLY A 956 18.09 -6.46 -23.48
C GLY A 956 16.57 -6.52 -23.34
N ASN A 957 15.87 -6.34 -24.46
CA ASN A 957 14.40 -6.27 -24.51
C ASN A 957 13.70 -7.64 -24.45
N ARG A 958 14.44 -8.76 -24.42
CA ARG A 958 13.90 -10.14 -24.45
C ARG A 958 14.68 -11.13 -23.56
N SER A 959 15.38 -10.63 -22.53
CA SER A 959 16.23 -11.46 -21.67
C SER A 959 15.44 -12.41 -20.75
N SER A 960 15.95 -13.63 -20.63
CA SER A 960 15.73 -14.50 -19.48
C SER A 960 16.59 -14.04 -18.30
N THR A 961 16.28 -14.55 -17.11
CA THR A 961 17.07 -14.30 -15.89
C THR A 961 17.21 -15.59 -15.10
N TYR A 962 18.44 -15.90 -14.71
CA TYR A 962 18.81 -17.02 -13.86
C TYR A 962 19.47 -16.48 -12.59
N THR A 963 19.20 -17.13 -11.46
CA THR A 963 19.81 -16.79 -10.17
C THR A 963 20.23 -18.06 -9.43
N MET A 964 21.47 -18.09 -8.97
CA MET A 964 22.01 -19.16 -8.11
C MET A 964 22.41 -18.56 -6.77
N ASP A 965 21.77 -19.01 -5.70
CA ASP A 965 22.28 -18.83 -4.34
C ASP A 965 23.47 -19.76 -4.11
N VAL A 966 24.45 -19.30 -3.33
CA VAL A 966 25.65 -20.04 -2.91
C VAL A 966 25.71 -19.94 -1.39
N ASN A 967 25.49 -21.05 -0.69
CA ASN A 967 25.35 -21.10 0.77
C ASN A 967 26.70 -20.97 1.52
N HIS A 968 27.34 -19.81 1.40
CA HIS A 968 28.61 -19.48 2.06
C HIS A 968 28.49 -19.49 3.60
N PRO A 969 29.47 -20.04 4.35
CA PRO A 969 30.77 -20.53 3.91
C PRO A 969 30.82 -22.01 3.48
N ASP A 970 29.78 -22.79 3.80
CA ASP A 970 29.76 -24.25 3.57
C ASP A 970 29.76 -24.60 2.07
N GLU A 971 29.12 -23.76 1.26
CA GLU A 971 29.18 -23.80 -0.19
C GLU A 971 30.01 -22.63 -0.73
N TYR A 972 30.88 -22.90 -1.70
CA TYR A 972 31.70 -21.91 -2.37
C TYR A 972 31.98 -22.30 -3.83
N LEU A 973 32.18 -21.28 -4.67
CA LEU A 973 32.39 -21.44 -6.11
C LEU A 973 33.81 -21.96 -6.41
N LEU A 974 33.93 -23.02 -7.21
CA LEU A 974 35.19 -23.64 -7.61
C LEU A 974 35.62 -23.26 -9.03
N SER A 975 34.67 -23.25 -9.98
CA SER A 975 34.98 -22.95 -11.38
C SER A 975 33.80 -22.33 -12.13
N VAL A 976 34.13 -21.54 -13.15
CA VAL A 976 33.18 -21.11 -14.20
C VAL A 976 33.64 -21.67 -15.54
N LYS A 977 32.71 -22.24 -16.31
CA LYS A 977 32.94 -22.63 -17.70
C LYS A 977 32.01 -21.85 -18.61
N GLY A 978 32.32 -21.75 -19.89
CA GLY A 978 31.45 -21.10 -20.86
C GLY A 978 32.04 -21.05 -22.25
N SER A 979 31.30 -20.41 -23.16
CA SER A 979 31.68 -20.23 -24.56
C SER A 979 31.52 -18.78 -25.00
N TYR A 980 32.32 -18.34 -25.98
CA TYR A 980 32.13 -17.07 -26.68
C TYR A 980 32.23 -17.26 -28.20
N ASP A 981 31.52 -16.41 -28.94
CA ASP A 981 31.42 -16.49 -30.41
C ASP A 981 32.53 -15.68 -31.12
N SER A 982 32.51 -15.63 -32.46
CA SER A 982 33.42 -14.81 -33.26
C SER A 982 33.30 -13.29 -33.02
N SER A 983 32.15 -12.82 -32.52
CA SER A 983 31.96 -11.43 -32.07
C SER A 983 32.63 -11.15 -30.72
N ASN A 984 33.09 -12.20 -30.03
CA ASN A 984 33.64 -12.19 -28.67
C ASN A 984 32.64 -11.72 -27.61
N ILE A 985 31.37 -12.18 -27.76
CA ILE A 985 30.34 -12.10 -26.72
C ILE A 985 30.23 -13.49 -26.08
N ILE A 986 30.19 -13.56 -24.75
CA ILE A 986 29.99 -14.82 -24.03
C ILE A 986 28.55 -15.30 -24.32
N GLN A 987 28.41 -16.49 -24.92
CA GLN A 987 27.13 -17.04 -25.37
C GLN A 987 26.42 -17.85 -24.29
N GLY A 988 27.18 -18.53 -23.43
CA GLY A 988 26.65 -19.15 -22.24
C GLY A 988 27.73 -19.54 -21.23
N ILE A 989 27.31 -19.80 -20.00
CA ILE A 989 28.16 -20.05 -18.83
C ILE A 989 27.55 -21.09 -17.88
N GLN A 990 28.41 -21.81 -17.17
CA GLN A 990 28.04 -22.77 -16.13
C GLN A 990 28.91 -22.56 -14.89
N PHE A 991 28.28 -22.60 -13.71
CA PHE A 991 28.91 -22.41 -12.41
C PHE A 991 28.98 -23.73 -11.65
N LYS A 992 30.13 -24.03 -11.07
CA LYS A 992 30.32 -25.23 -10.22
C LYS A 992 30.82 -24.81 -8.85
N THR A 993 30.09 -25.22 -7.82
CA THR A 993 30.50 -25.10 -6.41
C THR A 993 31.11 -26.42 -5.92
N ASN A 994 31.51 -26.47 -4.66
CA ASN A 994 31.89 -27.70 -3.96
C ASN A 994 30.71 -28.66 -3.69
N THR A 995 29.45 -28.21 -3.81
CA THR A 995 28.27 -29.06 -3.53
C THR A 995 27.30 -29.23 -4.71
N ASN A 996 27.36 -28.32 -5.70
CA ASN A 996 26.37 -28.19 -6.76
C ASN A 996 27.03 -27.82 -8.11
N THR A 997 26.30 -27.92 -9.21
CA THR A 997 26.67 -27.37 -10.52
C THR A 997 25.40 -26.86 -11.20
N SER A 998 25.43 -25.64 -11.72
CA SER A 998 24.28 -25.05 -12.40
C SER A 998 23.96 -25.79 -13.70
N ASP A 999 22.75 -25.58 -14.21
CA ASP A 999 22.47 -25.77 -15.63
C ASP A 999 23.42 -24.90 -16.49
N TYR A 1000 23.51 -25.18 -17.79
CA TYR A 1000 24.19 -24.28 -18.72
C TYR A 1000 23.29 -23.07 -19.02
N ILE A 1001 23.76 -21.87 -18.73
CA ILE A 1001 22.96 -20.63 -18.76
C ILE A 1001 23.35 -19.86 -20.01
N GLY A 1002 22.42 -19.62 -20.93
CA GLY A 1002 22.68 -19.02 -22.25
C GLY A 1002 22.48 -20.03 -23.38
N TYR A 1003 23.22 -19.87 -24.49
CA TYR A 1003 23.24 -20.82 -25.59
C TYR A 1003 24.40 -21.81 -25.47
N GLU A 1004 24.10 -23.10 -25.44
CA GLU A 1004 25.04 -24.15 -25.82
C GLU A 1004 25.34 -24.00 -27.32
N SER A 1005 26.59 -23.71 -27.68
CA SER A 1005 27.00 -23.48 -29.06
C SER A 1005 27.17 -24.81 -29.82
N TYR A 1006 26.47 -24.95 -30.95
CA TYR A 1006 26.67 -26.07 -31.87
C TYR A 1006 27.96 -25.86 -32.69
N ASP A 1007 29.05 -26.46 -32.20
CA ASP A 1007 30.36 -26.64 -32.87
C ASP A 1007 31.18 -25.39 -33.30
N ASP A 1008 30.71 -24.14 -33.13
CA ASP A 1008 31.42 -22.93 -33.59
C ASP A 1008 32.01 -22.01 -32.49
N GLY A 1009 31.54 -22.10 -31.24
CA GLY A 1009 31.96 -21.24 -30.13
C GLY A 1009 33.28 -21.65 -29.46
N THR A 1010 34.14 -20.67 -29.16
CA THR A 1010 35.38 -20.90 -28.39
C THR A 1010 35.08 -21.11 -26.92
N GLN A 1011 35.48 -22.27 -26.38
CA GLN A 1011 35.23 -22.69 -25.00
C GLN A 1011 36.31 -22.15 -24.05
N PHE A 1012 35.93 -21.77 -22.83
CA PHE A 1012 36.85 -21.34 -21.77
C PHE A 1012 36.49 -21.96 -20.41
N SER A 1013 37.47 -21.99 -19.49
CA SER A 1013 37.31 -22.46 -18.12
C SER A 1013 38.17 -21.63 -17.16
N LEU A 1014 37.52 -21.02 -16.16
CA LEU A 1014 38.15 -20.38 -15.02
C LEU A 1014 38.14 -21.37 -13.87
N GLU A 1015 39.25 -22.10 -13.68
CA GLU A 1015 39.42 -23.09 -12.60
C GLU A 1015 40.88 -23.06 -12.13
N VAL A 1016 41.11 -23.01 -10.81
CA VAL A 1016 42.44 -23.16 -10.21
C VAL A 1016 42.36 -24.25 -9.15
N LYS A 1017 43.22 -25.27 -9.28
CA LYS A 1017 43.22 -26.43 -8.38
C LYS A 1017 43.38 -25.99 -6.91
N ASP A 1018 42.61 -26.63 -6.04
CA ASP A 1018 42.61 -26.45 -4.57
C ASP A 1018 42.24 -25.03 -4.09
N LYS A 1019 41.65 -24.20 -4.96
CA LYS A 1019 41.21 -22.82 -4.67
C LYS A 1019 39.71 -22.60 -4.94
N LYS A 1020 39.11 -21.62 -4.24
CA LYS A 1020 37.77 -21.09 -4.49
C LYS A 1020 37.83 -19.72 -5.18
N ILE A 1021 36.80 -19.39 -5.94
CA ILE A 1021 36.62 -18.06 -6.52
C ILE A 1021 36.06 -17.11 -5.45
N ILE A 1022 36.68 -15.94 -5.33
CA ILE A 1022 36.27 -14.87 -4.40
C ILE A 1022 35.95 -13.54 -5.09
N GLY A 1023 36.19 -13.39 -6.38
CA GLY A 1023 35.95 -12.13 -7.09
C GLY A 1023 36.00 -12.30 -8.60
N PHE A 1024 35.39 -11.38 -9.32
CA PHE A 1024 35.37 -11.38 -10.79
C PHE A 1024 35.85 -10.05 -11.38
N HIS A 1025 36.30 -10.12 -12.63
CA HIS A 1025 36.65 -8.96 -13.46
C HIS A 1025 36.44 -9.32 -14.93
N GLY A 1026 36.43 -8.33 -15.83
CA GLY A 1026 36.20 -8.60 -17.24
C GLY A 1026 35.99 -7.34 -18.07
N PHE A 1027 35.32 -7.51 -19.19
CA PHE A 1027 34.86 -6.41 -20.04
C PHE A 1027 33.38 -6.62 -20.41
N ALA A 1028 32.60 -5.54 -20.45
CA ALA A 1028 31.18 -5.56 -20.79
C ALA A 1028 30.71 -4.26 -21.47
N ASP A 1029 29.83 -4.39 -22.48
CA ASP A 1029 29.12 -3.28 -23.13
C ASP A 1029 27.59 -3.44 -22.97
N THR A 1030 26.89 -3.57 -24.09
CA THR A 1030 25.55 -4.14 -24.19
C THR A 1030 25.49 -5.59 -23.72
N HIS A 1031 26.58 -6.36 -23.87
CA HIS A 1031 26.69 -7.76 -23.47
C HIS A 1031 27.92 -7.99 -22.59
N LEU A 1032 28.05 -9.19 -22.03
CA LEU A 1032 29.27 -9.64 -21.36
C LEU A 1032 30.29 -10.12 -22.40
N ASN A 1033 31.34 -9.32 -22.65
CA ASN A 1033 32.36 -9.62 -23.65
C ASN A 1033 33.41 -10.61 -23.11
N SER A 1034 33.83 -10.47 -21.85
CA SER A 1034 34.78 -11.40 -21.22
C SER A 1034 34.62 -11.52 -19.71
N LEU A 1035 35.08 -12.65 -19.16
CA LEU A 1035 35.04 -12.98 -17.74
C LEU A 1035 36.39 -13.56 -17.27
N GLY A 1036 36.91 -13.05 -16.17
CA GLY A 1036 38.09 -13.52 -15.42
C GLY A 1036 37.82 -13.49 -13.92
N ALA A 1037 38.65 -14.15 -13.12
CA ALA A 1037 38.34 -14.44 -11.73
C ALA A 1037 39.55 -14.38 -10.79
N TYR A 1038 39.28 -14.07 -9.52
CA TYR A 1038 40.23 -14.07 -8.42
C TYR A 1038 40.05 -15.31 -7.54
N PHE A 1039 41.15 -15.99 -7.25
CA PHE A 1039 41.16 -17.27 -6.53
C PHE A 1039 41.95 -17.21 -5.21
N ALA A 1040 41.34 -17.72 -4.15
CA ALA A 1040 41.95 -17.89 -2.82
C ALA A 1040 41.92 -19.37 -2.38
N PRO A 1041 42.77 -19.81 -1.43
CA PRO A 1041 42.75 -21.19 -0.92
C PRO A 1041 41.36 -21.65 -0.44
N THR A 1042 41.09 -22.95 -0.57
CA THR A 1042 39.88 -23.57 0.01
C THR A 1042 39.96 -23.82 1.52
N THR A 1043 41.13 -23.61 2.11
CA THR A 1043 41.42 -23.79 3.55
C THR A 1043 42.02 -22.50 4.11
N ASN A 1044 41.45 -22.01 5.22
CA ASN A 1044 42.14 -21.10 6.15
C ASN A 1044 43.01 -21.91 7.12
#